data_AF-A0A3M2W0Q4-F1
#
_entry.id   AF-A0A3M2W0Q4-F1
#
_cell.length_a   1.000
_cell.length_b   1.000
_cell.length_c   1.000
_cell.angle_alpha   90.00
_cell.angle_beta   90.00
_cell.angle_gamma   90.00
#
_symmetry.space_group_name_H-M   'P 1'
#
loop_
_entity.id
_entity.type
_entity.pdbx_description
1 polymer ?
#
loop_
_entity_poly.entity_id
_entity_poly.type
_entity_poly.pdbx_seq_one_letter_code
_entity_poly.pdbx_strand_id
1 'polypeptide(L)'
;MFGDAGFAVHQRAVGLGHHKRDDQHAEQRHTSSCQKQPRQPKRAGDDRANDHGDGERQTDGHADHGHCLGAVLFAGQVGEQGHDSGRDRPRALQDASADNSPDRVGIGGHHAAKREDDQPEIDNRSPADPVGKNPERDLQYSLCQAIRADRQTNQCRTRARQVHAVGCQNRQNHEHAKHAEREHQGQTACCAGLAATHTLAVGIVHGITSCEPAAILPVPSLYSTYATLCRVMARSRILRRLCPPSEAAVDKILIRGARTHNLKNIDLTLPRDKLIVITGLSGSGKSSLAFDTLYAEGQRRYVESLSAYARQFLSMMEKPDVDTIEGLSPAISIEQKSTSHNPRSTVGTITEIYDYLRLLYARVGQPRCPDHDIPLEAQTVSQMVDLVLTQPEGSKLMLLAPVIRERKGEHLSVFEELRAQGFVRARVNGRLCELDELPKLDKQKKHSIDVVVDRFKVRADLQQRLAESFETALKLADGIALVAPMDDEPGEEVIFSARFACPICGHAISELEPKLFSFNNPAGACPTCDGLGVKQFFDIKRLVNAELTLAEGAIRGWDRRNVYYFQMLGSLSKHYGFSLEVPFKEIPADMQKVLLNGSGSQSVDFRYLNDRGDIVKRAHPFEGIVPNLERRYRETESATVREELAKFLGTQPCPDCRGTRLRREARHVWVGEKTLPAVTNLPIGDATHYFETLKLTGRRGEIADKILKEIRERLQFLVNVGLDYLTLDRSADTLSGGEAQRIRLASQIGAGLVGVMYILDEPSIGLHQRDNDRLLGTLKHLRDIGNTVIVVEHDEDAIRLADYVVDIGPGAGVHGGHIVAEGTPDEVMAHPDSLTGKYLSGRVKIAVPTKRTPRNKKLSLTLKGARGNNLQNVNLDIPIGLLTCVTGVSGSGKSTLINNTLFPLSATALNGATTLEAAAHDSINGLQHLDKVVDIDQSPIGRTPRSNPATYTGLFTPIRELFAGVPESRSRGYGPGRFSFNVKGGRCEACQGDGLIKVEMHFLPDIYVPCDVCKSKRYNRETLEIKYKGKNVHEVLEMTIEEAREFFDAVPALARKLQTLMDVGLSYIKLGQSATTLSGGEAQRVKLSRELSKRDTGKTLYILDEPTTGLHFADIQQLLDVLHRLRDHGNTVVVIEHNLDVIKTADWLVDLGPEGGSRGGQIIATGTPEQVAEMEQSYTGHYLKPLLTRDRA
;
A
#
# COMPACT_ATOMS: atom_id res chain seq x y z
N MET A 1 38.34 2.12 -38.77
CA MET A 1 38.32 0.92 -39.65
C MET A 1 36.87 0.46 -39.65
N PHE A 2 36.05 0.75 -40.67
CA PHE A 2 36.05 0.36 -42.10
C PHE A 2 35.55 -1.06 -42.37
N GLY A 3 34.50 -1.16 -43.19
CA GLY A 3 34.23 -2.30 -44.06
C GLY A 3 32.88 -3.01 -43.90
N ASP A 4 32.03 -3.20 -44.93
CA ASP A 4 31.59 -2.24 -45.98
C ASP A 4 30.33 -2.76 -46.74
N ALA A 5 29.66 -1.85 -47.48
CA ALA A 5 28.68 -2.08 -48.57
C ALA A 5 27.40 -2.94 -48.34
N GLY A 6 26.29 -2.76 -49.08
CA GLY A 6 25.93 -1.65 -49.98
C GLY A 6 24.84 -2.00 -51.03
N PHE A 7 23.91 -1.06 -51.30
CA PHE A 7 22.98 -0.94 -52.47
C PHE A 7 22.04 -2.14 -52.80
N ALA A 8 20.86 -1.99 -53.42
CA ALA A 8 20.38 -0.99 -54.38
C ALA A 8 18.84 -0.75 -54.34
N VAL A 9 18.33 0.09 -55.26
CA VAL A 9 16.91 0.49 -55.42
C VAL A 9 16.49 0.33 -56.89
N HIS A 10 15.22 -0.04 -57.18
CA HIS A 10 14.56 0.35 -58.46
C HIS A 10 13.02 0.40 -58.37
N GLN A 11 12.35 0.67 -59.50
CA GLN A 11 11.11 1.46 -59.56
C GLN A 11 9.87 0.74 -60.15
N ARG A 12 8.70 1.16 -59.63
CA ARG A 12 7.38 1.37 -60.28
C ARG A 12 7.05 0.76 -61.68
N ALA A 13 5.94 0.02 -61.68
CA ALA A 13 4.67 0.27 -62.41
C ALA A 13 4.36 -0.39 -63.78
N VAL A 14 3.05 -0.34 -64.12
CA VAL A 14 2.33 -0.81 -65.34
C VAL A 14 2.24 -2.34 -65.48
N GLY A 15 1.09 -3.02 -65.58
CA GLY A 15 -0.25 -2.65 -66.05
C GLY A 15 -0.69 -3.63 -67.17
N LEU A 16 -1.96 -4.08 -67.15
CA LEU A 16 -2.62 -4.95 -68.15
C LEU A 16 -2.21 -6.45 -68.20
N GLY A 17 -3.13 -7.30 -68.68
CA GLY A 17 -3.01 -8.76 -68.78
C GLY A 17 -4.15 -9.38 -69.61
N HIS A 18 -4.16 -10.71 -69.83
CA HIS A 18 -5.12 -11.34 -70.75
C HIS A 18 -5.35 -12.86 -70.56
N HIS A 19 -6.62 -13.27 -70.76
CA HIS A 19 -7.07 -14.50 -71.47
C HIS A 19 -6.86 -15.90 -70.82
N LYS A 20 -7.71 -16.93 -71.07
CA LYS A 20 -9.09 -17.06 -71.63
C LYS A 20 -9.59 -18.53 -71.50
N ARG A 21 -10.88 -18.75 -71.86
CA ARG A 21 -11.55 -20.01 -72.26
C ARG A 21 -12.03 -20.94 -71.15
N ASP A 22 -13.13 -21.69 -71.27
CA ASP A 22 -14.36 -21.75 -72.13
C ASP A 22 -15.25 -22.83 -71.41
N ASP A 23 -16.58 -23.03 -71.52
CA ASP A 23 -17.77 -22.45 -72.19
C ASP A 23 -19.03 -22.95 -71.36
N GLN A 24 -20.34 -22.96 -71.69
CA GLN A 24 -21.23 -22.55 -72.81
C GLN A 24 -22.71 -22.44 -72.30
N HIS A 25 -23.60 -21.79 -73.08
CA HIS A 25 -25.09 -21.95 -73.21
C HIS A 25 -26.06 -22.14 -72.00
N ALA A 26 -27.30 -21.59 -71.96
CA ALA A 26 -28.10 -20.84 -72.96
C ALA A 26 -29.11 -19.83 -72.32
N GLU A 27 -29.33 -18.69 -73.01
CA GLU A 27 -30.62 -18.01 -73.38
C GLU A 27 -31.81 -17.91 -72.37
N GLN A 28 -32.66 -16.86 -72.25
CA GLN A 28 -32.98 -15.56 -72.94
C GLN A 28 -33.99 -14.78 -71.98
N ARG A 29 -34.66 -13.62 -72.19
CA ARG A 29 -34.84 -12.58 -73.25
C ARG A 29 -35.34 -11.20 -72.68
N HIS A 30 -35.06 -10.09 -73.38
CA HIS A 30 -35.80 -8.80 -73.55
C HIS A 30 -36.60 -8.02 -72.44
N THR A 31 -36.03 -6.87 -72.04
CA THR A 31 -36.54 -5.46 -72.08
C THR A 31 -37.96 -4.98 -71.60
N SER A 32 -37.93 -4.03 -70.64
CA SER A 32 -38.67 -2.73 -70.55
C SER A 32 -40.21 -2.61 -70.43
N SER A 33 -40.70 -1.75 -69.49
CA SER A 33 -41.44 -0.48 -69.81
C SER A 33 -42.00 0.28 -68.56
N CYS A 34 -42.73 1.38 -68.80
CA CYS A 34 -43.02 2.58 -67.98
C CYS A 34 -43.99 2.51 -66.77
N GLN A 35 -43.68 3.35 -65.77
CA GLN A 35 -44.53 4.34 -65.03
C GLN A 35 -45.88 3.99 -64.31
N LYS A 36 -45.95 4.52 -63.06
CA LYS A 36 -47.10 5.17 -62.35
C LYS A 36 -48.14 4.34 -61.54
N GLN A 37 -48.18 4.66 -60.23
CA GLN A 37 -49.30 4.96 -59.31
C GLN A 37 -50.78 4.96 -59.82
N PRO A 38 -51.83 4.90 -58.94
CA PRO A 38 -51.87 4.59 -57.47
C PRO A 38 -53.13 3.80 -56.97
N ARG A 39 -53.26 3.69 -55.62
CA ARG A 39 -54.48 3.49 -54.76
C ARG A 39 -54.91 2.07 -54.27
N GLN A 40 -55.51 2.09 -53.08
CA GLN A 40 -56.27 1.06 -52.32
C GLN A 40 -57.69 0.82 -52.93
N PRO A 41 -58.67 0.00 -52.41
CA PRO A 41 -58.83 -0.55 -51.03
C PRO A 41 -59.64 -1.89 -50.79
N LYS A 42 -59.95 -2.16 -49.49
CA LYS A 42 -61.15 -2.85 -48.89
C LYS A 42 -61.20 -4.40 -48.62
N ARG A 43 -61.19 -4.72 -47.29
CA ARG A 43 -62.24 -5.37 -46.43
C ARG A 43 -62.64 -6.89 -46.49
N ALA A 44 -62.79 -7.43 -45.25
CA ALA A 44 -63.92 -8.21 -44.66
C ALA A 44 -63.86 -9.76 -44.50
N GLY A 45 -64.60 -10.26 -43.48
CA GLY A 45 -64.73 -11.66 -42.98
C GLY A 45 -63.94 -11.90 -41.68
N ASP A 46 -64.46 -11.76 -40.44
CA ASP A 46 -65.58 -12.42 -39.71
C ASP A 46 -65.32 -13.94 -39.46
N ASP A 47 -65.38 -14.48 -38.23
CA ASP A 47 -66.58 -14.56 -37.38
C ASP A 47 -66.29 -14.91 -35.88
N ARG A 48 -67.10 -14.34 -34.94
CA ARG A 48 -67.68 -14.91 -33.68
C ARG A 48 -66.80 -15.56 -32.55
N ALA A 49 -67.15 -15.51 -31.24
CA ALA A 49 -68.30 -14.90 -30.52
C ALA A 49 -67.96 -14.53 -29.04
N ASN A 50 -68.70 -13.55 -28.50
CA ASN A 50 -69.37 -13.39 -27.18
C ASN A 50 -68.84 -14.10 -25.88
N ASP A 51 -69.09 -13.58 -24.65
CA ASP A 51 -70.21 -12.71 -24.24
C ASP A 51 -69.94 -11.69 -23.09
N HIS A 52 -70.93 -10.80 -22.89
CA HIS A 52 -71.12 -9.70 -21.90
C HIS A 52 -70.66 -9.91 -20.43
N GLY A 53 -70.58 -8.89 -19.55
CA GLY A 53 -70.95 -7.45 -19.55
C GLY A 53 -71.18 -7.01 -18.06
N ASP A 54 -71.42 -5.76 -17.64
CA ASP A 54 -71.37 -4.39 -18.21
C ASP A 54 -70.96 -3.43 -17.04
N GLY A 55 -70.38 -2.24 -17.24
CA GLY A 55 -71.11 -0.97 -17.44
C GLY A 55 -71.05 -0.08 -16.17
N GLU A 56 -71.06 1.27 -16.19
CA GLU A 56 -70.97 2.26 -17.27
C GLU A 56 -70.32 3.59 -16.76
N ARG A 57 -69.66 4.34 -17.68
CA ARG A 57 -69.77 5.80 -18.02
C ARG A 57 -70.00 6.86 -16.91
N GLN A 58 -69.63 8.15 -17.01
CA GLN A 58 -68.84 9.04 -17.90
C GLN A 58 -68.55 10.32 -17.05
N THR A 59 -67.83 11.40 -17.39
CA THR A 59 -67.21 12.04 -18.60
C THR A 59 -66.12 13.02 -18.06
N ASP A 60 -65.18 13.64 -18.78
CA ASP A 60 -64.66 13.63 -20.16
C ASP A 60 -63.22 14.23 -20.15
N GLY A 61 -62.49 14.28 -21.27
CA GLY A 61 -61.22 15.02 -21.37
C GLY A 61 -60.29 14.58 -22.52
N HIS A 62 -59.76 15.54 -23.30
CA HIS A 62 -58.91 15.29 -24.47
C HIS A 62 -57.44 14.94 -24.13
N ALA A 63 -56.70 14.50 -25.16
CA ALA A 63 -55.44 13.76 -25.06
C ALA A 63 -54.18 14.49 -25.56
N ASP A 64 -53.06 13.77 -25.42
CA ASP A 64 -51.78 13.82 -26.14
C ASP A 64 -50.65 14.84 -25.79
N HIS A 65 -49.48 14.22 -25.66
CA HIS A 65 -48.10 14.64 -25.98
C HIS A 65 -47.58 16.05 -25.63
N GLY A 66 -46.38 16.12 -25.01
CA GLY A 66 -45.58 17.35 -25.08
C GLY A 66 -44.35 17.43 -24.18
N HIS A 67 -43.17 17.49 -24.80
CA HIS A 67 -41.85 17.73 -24.22
C HIS A 67 -41.67 19.03 -23.38
N CYS A 68 -40.80 18.93 -22.36
CA CYS A 68 -39.71 19.88 -22.03
C CYS A 68 -39.93 21.29 -21.43
N LEU A 69 -39.04 21.59 -20.47
CA LEU A 69 -38.36 22.88 -20.18
C LEU A 69 -39.18 24.07 -19.63
N GLY A 70 -38.54 24.87 -18.77
CA GLY A 70 -39.02 26.18 -18.35
C GLY A 70 -38.68 26.57 -16.90
N ALA A 71 -37.45 26.99 -16.64
CA ALA A 71 -37.07 27.62 -15.36
C ALA A 71 -36.84 29.13 -15.56
N VAL A 72 -37.49 29.97 -14.74
CA VAL A 72 -37.24 31.43 -14.65
C VAL A 72 -37.39 31.87 -13.18
N LEU A 73 -36.57 32.83 -12.75
CA LEU A 73 -36.61 33.44 -11.41
C LEU A 73 -37.59 34.63 -11.37
N PHE A 74 -38.08 35.05 -10.19
CA PHE A 74 -37.59 36.28 -9.53
C PHE A 74 -38.19 36.54 -8.13
N ALA A 75 -37.61 37.53 -7.46
CA ALA A 75 -37.79 37.96 -6.08
C ALA A 75 -39.21 38.34 -5.62
N GLY A 76 -39.40 38.41 -4.30
CA GLY A 76 -40.47 39.18 -3.66
C GLY A 76 -40.78 38.76 -2.22
N GLN A 77 -40.27 39.52 -1.24
CA GLN A 77 -40.83 39.50 0.12
C GLN A 77 -40.93 40.93 0.66
N VAL A 78 -42.17 41.39 0.85
CA VAL A 78 -42.55 42.66 1.48
C VAL A 78 -43.82 42.35 2.28
N GLY A 79 -43.92 42.83 3.52
CA GLY A 79 -45.15 42.77 4.31
C GLY A 79 -46.20 43.78 3.82
N GLU A 80 -47.32 44.02 4.50
CA GLU A 80 -47.69 43.60 5.86
C GLU A 80 -49.19 43.89 6.10
N GLN A 81 -49.74 43.46 7.24
CA GLN A 81 -50.99 43.93 7.90
C GLN A 81 -52.36 43.61 7.26
N GLY A 82 -53.36 43.37 8.13
CA GLY A 82 -54.75 43.04 7.75
C GLY A 82 -55.60 42.43 8.89
N HIS A 83 -56.13 43.29 9.77
CA HIS A 83 -57.13 43.07 10.84
C HIS A 83 -58.43 42.33 10.41
N ASP A 84 -59.37 41.83 11.26
CA ASP A 84 -59.57 41.78 12.74
C ASP A 84 -60.47 40.53 13.08
N SER A 85 -60.98 40.17 14.29
CA SER A 85 -61.03 40.72 15.66
C SER A 85 -61.32 39.59 16.70
N GLY A 86 -61.46 39.93 18.00
CA GLY A 86 -62.65 39.48 18.77
C GLY A 86 -62.54 38.48 19.96
N ARG A 87 -62.28 39.02 21.18
CA ARG A 87 -62.84 38.69 22.54
C ARG A 87 -62.93 37.21 23.04
N ASP A 88 -62.78 36.88 24.34
CA ASP A 88 -62.76 37.70 25.57
C ASP A 88 -61.86 37.11 26.71
N ARG A 89 -61.88 37.73 27.90
CA ARG A 89 -60.99 37.60 29.09
C ARG A 89 -61.36 36.45 30.08
N PRO A 90 -60.70 36.18 31.26
CA PRO A 90 -59.71 37.01 32.03
C PRO A 90 -58.55 36.35 32.87
N ARG A 91 -57.48 37.15 33.14
CA ARG A 91 -56.53 37.13 34.32
C ARG A 91 -55.66 35.87 34.54
N ALA A 92 -54.50 35.85 35.21
CA ALA A 92 -53.40 36.78 35.61
C ALA A 92 -52.26 35.86 36.21
N LEU A 93 -51.01 36.21 36.56
CA LEU A 93 -50.19 37.43 36.79
C LEU A 93 -48.92 37.39 35.87
N GLN A 94 -48.13 38.44 35.60
CA GLN A 94 -47.16 39.26 36.40
C GLN A 94 -45.98 38.48 37.05
N ASP A 95 -44.71 38.92 36.95
CA ASP A 95 -44.12 40.03 36.16
C ASP A 95 -42.60 39.92 35.93
N ALA A 96 -42.14 40.54 34.84
CA ALA A 96 -40.91 41.36 34.60
C ALA A 96 -39.53 40.95 35.19
N SER A 97 -38.36 41.51 34.82
CA SER A 97 -37.93 42.65 33.96
C SER A 97 -36.43 42.47 33.62
N ALA A 98 -35.77 43.17 32.69
CA ALA A 98 -36.10 43.86 31.44
C ALA A 98 -34.77 44.40 30.83
N ASP A 99 -34.73 44.66 29.51
CA ASP A 99 -34.06 45.77 28.77
C ASP A 99 -32.59 46.20 29.11
N ASN A 100 -31.83 46.91 28.26
CA ASN A 100 -32.19 47.72 27.10
C ASN A 100 -31.07 47.83 26.04
N SER A 101 -31.39 48.44 24.90
CA SER A 101 -30.51 48.89 23.80
C SER A 101 -30.43 50.45 23.85
N PRO A 102 -30.13 51.28 22.80
CA PRO A 102 -29.80 51.04 21.38
C PRO A 102 -28.72 51.99 20.75
N ASP A 103 -28.61 51.96 19.40
CA ASP A 103 -28.33 53.10 18.48
C ASP A 103 -26.92 53.77 18.46
N ARG A 104 -26.39 54.36 17.34
CA ARG A 104 -26.80 54.45 15.91
C ARG A 104 -25.63 54.91 14.99
N VAL A 105 -25.71 54.58 13.68
CA VAL A 105 -25.30 55.34 12.44
C VAL A 105 -23.89 55.98 12.37
N GLY A 106 -23.13 55.91 11.26
CA GLY A 106 -23.33 55.26 9.95
C GLY A 106 -22.75 56.07 8.76
N ILE A 107 -22.62 55.43 7.57
CA ILE A 107 -22.20 56.02 6.26
C ILE A 107 -20.70 56.43 6.20
N GLY A 108 -19.89 56.20 5.14
CA GLY A 108 -20.07 55.46 3.88
C GLY A 108 -19.06 55.94 2.80
N GLY A 109 -18.52 55.06 1.93
CA GLY A 109 -17.56 55.45 0.87
C GLY A 109 -16.97 54.28 0.06
N HIS A 110 -16.78 54.47 -1.26
CA HIS A 110 -16.53 53.39 -2.24
C HIS A 110 -15.05 53.07 -2.56
N HIS A 111 -14.83 51.81 -2.95
CA HIS A 111 -13.85 51.27 -3.93
C HIS A 111 -12.35 51.67 -3.93
N ALA A 112 -11.50 50.66 -3.64
CA ALA A 112 -10.41 50.10 -4.47
C ALA A 112 -9.61 51.01 -5.45
N ALA A 113 -8.28 50.88 -5.59
CA ALA A 113 -7.55 49.62 -5.74
C ALA A 113 -5.99 49.74 -5.70
N LYS A 114 -5.31 48.58 -5.70
CA LYS A 114 -3.91 48.30 -6.15
C LYS A 114 -2.69 48.84 -5.36
N ARG A 115 -2.00 47.88 -4.71
CA ARG A 115 -0.62 47.39 -4.98
C ARG A 115 0.60 48.34 -5.00
N GLU A 116 1.57 47.93 -4.16
CA GLU A 116 3.03 47.76 -4.41
C GLU A 116 3.96 49.00 -4.45
N ASP A 117 4.90 48.98 -3.50
CA ASP A 117 6.23 49.63 -3.40
C ASP A 117 6.29 51.18 -3.24
N ASP A 118 7.26 51.80 -2.54
CA ASP A 118 8.54 51.33 -1.95
C ASP A 118 8.94 52.13 -0.66
N GLN A 119 10.16 51.86 -0.14
CA GLN A 119 10.97 52.43 0.97
C GLN A 119 11.11 53.99 1.12
N PRO A 120 11.78 54.58 2.17
CA PRO A 120 12.15 54.13 3.54
C PRO A 120 12.06 55.24 4.67
N GLU A 121 12.72 54.98 5.83
CA GLU A 121 13.42 55.93 6.77
C GLU A 121 12.76 56.63 8.01
N ILE A 122 13.40 56.39 9.17
CA ILE A 122 13.87 57.33 10.24
C ILE A 122 12.88 57.96 11.26
N ASP A 123 12.75 57.25 12.40
CA ASP A 123 13.23 57.63 13.76
C ASP A 123 12.37 58.42 14.80
N ASN A 124 12.63 58.06 16.06
CA ASN A 124 12.49 58.81 17.33
C ASN A 124 11.12 59.33 17.82
N ARG A 125 10.48 58.58 18.74
CA ARG A 125 10.42 58.90 20.20
C ARG A 125 9.70 57.86 21.06
N SER A 126 10.10 57.77 22.32
CA SER A 126 9.47 57.03 23.45
C SER A 126 9.14 58.05 24.58
N PRO A 127 8.40 57.72 25.67
CA PRO A 127 8.07 56.38 26.21
C PRO A 127 6.60 56.18 26.69
N ALA A 128 6.38 55.02 27.35
CA ALA A 128 5.28 54.62 28.25
C ALA A 128 4.17 53.68 27.70
N ASP A 129 4.29 52.38 28.03
CA ASP A 129 3.27 51.32 28.18
C ASP A 129 2.40 50.92 26.94
N PRO A 130 1.67 49.77 26.93
CA PRO A 130 1.62 48.61 27.86
C PRO A 130 1.76 47.21 27.15
N VAL A 131 1.35 46.12 27.84
CA VAL A 131 0.86 44.80 27.33
C VAL A 131 1.84 43.60 27.16
N GLY A 132 1.99 42.80 28.24
CA GLY A 132 1.70 41.35 28.39
C GLY A 132 2.22 40.24 27.43
N LYS A 133 2.31 38.99 27.95
CA LYS A 133 2.06 37.70 27.23
C LYS A 133 2.14 36.43 28.11
N ASN A 134 1.65 35.31 27.55
CA ASN A 134 1.61 33.96 28.16
C ASN A 134 3.00 33.26 28.18
N PRO A 135 3.21 32.28 29.10
CA PRO A 135 4.49 31.62 29.30
C PRO A 135 4.70 30.39 28.38
N GLU A 136 5.25 30.60 27.18
CA GLU A 136 5.60 29.51 26.24
C GLU A 136 6.97 29.68 25.54
N ARG A 137 7.90 30.47 26.11
CA ARG A 137 9.20 30.77 25.46
C ARG A 137 10.49 30.55 26.25
N ASP A 138 10.44 30.28 27.55
CA ASP A 138 11.68 30.15 28.35
C ASP A 138 12.42 28.81 28.19
N LEU A 139 11.81 27.78 27.57
CA LEU A 139 12.50 26.50 27.34
C LEU A 139 13.49 26.50 26.14
N GLN A 140 13.42 27.47 25.22
CA GLN A 140 14.27 27.47 24.03
C GLN A 140 15.66 28.12 24.23
N TYR A 141 15.87 28.89 25.30
CA TYR A 141 17.17 29.53 25.54
C TYR A 141 18.19 28.62 26.26
N SER A 142 17.73 27.69 27.10
CA SER A 142 18.59 26.76 27.85
C SER A 142 19.20 25.65 26.99
N LEU A 143 18.58 25.29 25.86
CA LEU A 143 19.06 24.18 25.02
C LEU A 143 20.21 24.58 24.08
N CYS A 144 20.27 25.85 23.68
CA CYS A 144 21.23 26.34 22.66
C CYS A 144 22.64 26.66 23.20
N GLN A 145 22.88 26.54 24.52
CA GLN A 145 24.23 26.68 25.10
C GLN A 145 24.90 25.33 25.41
N ALA A 146 24.18 24.20 25.30
CA ALA A 146 24.70 22.86 25.61
C ALA A 146 25.36 22.14 24.40
N ILE A 147 25.38 22.75 23.21
CA ILE A 147 25.91 22.13 21.98
C ILE A 147 27.00 23.02 21.37
N ARG A 148 28.15 23.09 22.04
CA ARG A 148 29.45 23.53 21.48
C ARG A 148 30.59 22.98 22.34
N ALA A 149 31.66 22.54 21.67
CA ALA A 149 32.87 21.91 22.22
C ALA A 149 32.67 20.56 22.95
N ASP A 150 32.99 19.47 22.25
CA ASP A 150 34.08 18.60 22.73
C ASP A 150 34.92 18.09 21.55
N ARG A 151 36.23 18.03 21.75
CA ARG A 151 37.26 17.43 20.88
C ARG A 151 38.52 17.20 21.73
N GLN A 152 39.02 15.97 21.72
CA GLN A 152 40.35 15.54 22.21
C GLN A 152 40.58 15.45 23.74
N THR A 153 40.43 14.23 24.26
CA THR A 153 41.44 13.48 25.05
C THR A 153 42.28 14.23 26.11
N ASN A 154 42.12 13.88 27.41
CA ASN A 154 43.01 12.90 28.06
C ASN A 154 42.70 12.56 29.55
N GLN A 155 42.98 11.30 29.89
CA GLN A 155 43.52 10.73 31.16
C GLN A 155 43.02 11.13 32.59
N CYS A 156 42.78 10.06 33.36
CA CYS A 156 43.20 9.84 34.77
C CYS A 156 42.46 10.48 35.97
N ARG A 157 41.72 9.60 36.67
CA ARG A 157 41.78 9.33 38.13
C ARG A 157 41.93 10.54 39.09
N THR A 158 40.89 10.83 39.89
CA THR A 158 40.91 10.60 41.35
C THR A 158 39.56 10.86 42.06
N ARG A 159 39.41 10.32 43.28
CA ARG A 159 38.51 10.77 44.37
C ARG A 159 36.99 10.75 44.11
N ALA A 160 36.41 9.56 44.10
CA ALA A 160 35.08 9.36 44.70
C ALA A 160 35.23 9.19 46.23
N ARG A 161 35.12 10.29 47.00
CA ARG A 161 34.96 10.27 48.47
C ARG A 161 34.18 11.50 48.95
N GLN A 162 33.17 11.25 49.80
CA GLN A 162 32.56 12.18 50.77
C GLN A 162 31.96 13.49 50.23
N VAL A 163 30.62 13.48 50.06
CA VAL A 163 29.75 14.46 50.74
C VAL A 163 28.62 13.66 51.41
N HIS A 164 28.30 13.99 52.67
CA HIS A 164 27.24 13.39 53.47
C HIS A 164 26.76 14.43 54.50
N ALA A 165 25.49 14.35 54.94
CA ALA A 165 24.74 15.45 55.60
C ALA A 165 24.47 16.64 54.65
N VAL A 166 23.39 17.42 54.78
CA VAL A 166 22.43 17.68 55.89
C VAL A 166 21.01 17.21 55.48
N GLY A 167 20.02 16.93 56.34
CA GLY A 167 19.86 16.98 57.80
C GLY A 167 18.55 16.27 58.24
N CYS A 168 18.18 16.32 59.52
CA CYS A 168 17.19 15.42 60.14
C CYS A 168 15.90 16.12 60.62
N GLN A 169 14.73 15.45 60.54
CA GLN A 169 13.74 15.41 61.65
C GLN A 169 12.62 14.34 61.52
N ASN A 170 12.29 13.74 62.66
CA ASN A 170 11.01 13.10 63.08
C ASN A 170 10.38 11.88 62.36
N ARG A 171 10.88 10.69 62.75
CA ARG A 171 10.14 9.51 63.26
C ARG A 171 8.65 9.29 62.88
N GLN A 172 8.37 8.11 62.31
CA GLN A 172 7.53 7.09 62.96
C GLN A 172 7.85 5.66 62.45
N ASN A 173 7.30 4.63 63.11
CA ASN A 173 7.31 3.19 62.77
C ASN A 173 8.68 2.46 62.72
N HIS A 174 9.05 1.86 63.86
CA HIS A 174 10.00 0.75 63.93
C HIS A 174 9.31 -0.57 63.54
N GLU A 175 9.66 -1.16 62.39
CA GLU A 175 9.61 -2.64 62.25
C GLU A 175 10.51 -3.16 61.11
N HIS A 176 10.55 -2.49 59.95
CA HIS A 176 11.32 -2.92 58.78
C HIS A 176 12.86 -2.97 58.97
N ALA A 177 13.41 -2.27 59.97
CA ALA A 177 14.86 -2.13 60.17
C ALA A 177 15.61 -3.45 60.42
N LYS A 178 14.93 -4.51 60.92
CA LYS A 178 15.57 -5.80 61.25
C LYS A 178 15.74 -6.77 60.08
N HIS A 179 15.19 -6.45 58.90
CA HIS A 179 15.41 -7.26 57.68
C HIS A 179 16.70 -6.87 56.94
N ALA A 180 16.95 -5.56 56.77
CA ALA A 180 18.06 -5.05 55.96
C ALA A 180 19.45 -5.48 56.45
N GLU A 181 19.67 -5.59 57.77
CA GLU A 181 20.97 -6.01 58.33
C GLU A 181 21.33 -7.48 58.04
N ARG A 182 20.37 -8.33 57.67
CA ARG A 182 20.62 -9.74 57.34
C ARG A 182 21.05 -9.97 55.89
N GLU A 183 20.62 -9.12 54.96
CA GLU A 183 20.96 -9.27 53.54
C GLU A 183 22.39 -8.79 53.24
N HIS A 184 22.84 -7.73 53.92
CA HIS A 184 24.16 -7.13 53.67
C HIS A 184 25.34 -8.00 54.10
N GLN A 185 25.14 -8.95 55.02
CA GLN A 185 26.16 -9.96 55.38
C GLN A 185 26.25 -11.14 54.37
N GLY A 186 25.26 -11.30 53.48
CA GLY A 186 25.30 -12.36 52.46
C GLY A 186 26.16 -12.01 51.25
N GLN A 187 26.21 -10.74 50.85
CA GLN A 187 26.83 -10.32 49.59
C GLN A 187 28.36 -10.26 49.63
N THR A 188 28.96 -9.96 50.79
CA THR A 188 30.43 -9.87 50.95
C THR A 188 31.16 -11.20 50.85
N ALA A 189 30.47 -12.34 51.01
CA ALA A 189 31.07 -13.67 50.82
C ALA A 189 31.17 -14.08 49.33
N CYS A 190 30.30 -13.56 48.46
CA CYS A 190 30.19 -14.05 47.08
C CYS A 190 31.35 -13.56 46.19
N CYS A 191 31.79 -12.32 46.37
CA CYS A 191 32.85 -11.70 45.56
C CYS A 191 34.24 -12.35 45.72
N ALA A 192 34.47 -13.16 46.76
CA ALA A 192 35.75 -13.85 46.97
C ALA A 192 35.93 -15.09 46.07
N GLY A 193 34.84 -15.74 45.64
CA GLY A 193 34.92 -17.00 44.88
C GLY A 193 35.27 -16.84 43.40
N LEU A 194 34.80 -15.76 42.77
CA LEU A 194 34.94 -15.52 41.33
C LEU A 194 36.35 -15.07 40.88
N ALA A 195 37.20 -14.64 41.82
CA ALA A 195 38.57 -14.23 41.50
C ALA A 195 39.52 -15.42 41.22
N ALA A 196 39.24 -16.61 41.78
CA ALA A 196 40.15 -17.75 41.75
C ALA A 196 40.12 -18.58 40.46
N THR A 197 39.00 -18.58 39.74
CA THR A 197 38.85 -19.35 38.48
C THR A 197 39.52 -18.67 37.29
N HIS A 198 39.59 -17.34 37.29
CA HIS A 198 40.13 -16.57 36.16
C HIS A 198 41.66 -16.70 36.02
N THR A 199 42.38 -16.99 37.11
CA THR A 199 43.85 -17.11 37.12
C THR A 199 44.37 -18.39 36.48
N LEU A 200 43.56 -19.45 36.42
CA LEU A 200 43.94 -20.75 35.84
C LEU A 200 43.78 -20.82 34.31
N ALA A 201 42.89 -20.01 33.72
CA ALA A 201 42.63 -20.03 32.28
C ALA A 201 43.71 -19.31 31.44
N VAL A 202 44.42 -18.33 32.02
CA VAL A 202 45.36 -17.46 31.29
C VAL A 202 46.73 -18.13 31.09
N GLY A 203 47.11 -19.10 31.93
CA GLY A 203 48.43 -19.73 31.92
C GLY A 203 48.73 -20.70 30.77
N ILE A 204 47.77 -20.97 29.87
CA ILE A 204 47.87 -22.01 28.83
C ILE A 204 48.02 -21.40 27.41
N VAL A 205 47.81 -20.09 27.25
CA VAL A 205 47.73 -19.43 25.92
C VAL A 205 49.01 -18.63 25.56
N HIS A 206 50.11 -18.81 26.31
CA HIS A 206 51.41 -18.18 26.01
C HIS A 206 52.52 -19.23 25.98
N GLY A 207 52.67 -19.90 24.85
CA GLY A 207 53.74 -20.87 24.65
C GLY A 207 53.52 -21.81 23.46
N ILE A 208 53.67 -21.30 22.23
CA ILE A 208 54.22 -21.97 21.04
C ILE A 208 54.19 -20.96 19.89
N THR A 209 55.34 -20.77 19.25
CA THR A 209 55.52 -20.09 17.96
C THR A 209 56.43 -20.94 17.07
N SER A 210 56.39 -20.68 15.76
CA SER A 210 57.18 -21.28 14.66
C SER A 210 56.69 -22.61 14.03
N CYS A 211 56.72 -22.58 12.68
CA CYS A 211 56.79 -23.66 11.69
C CYS A 211 55.62 -24.66 11.49
N GLU A 212 55.20 -24.75 10.22
CA GLU A 212 54.44 -25.85 9.58
C GLU A 212 55.38 -27.01 9.18
N PRO A 213 54.93 -28.13 8.55
CA PRO A 213 53.55 -28.63 8.33
C PRO A 213 53.31 -30.10 8.76
N ALA A 214 52.06 -30.60 8.54
CA ALA A 214 51.66 -31.97 8.17
C ALA A 214 50.69 -32.78 9.09
N ALA A 215 49.47 -33.00 8.57
CA ALA A 215 48.76 -34.28 8.37
C ALA A 215 48.46 -35.32 9.52
N ILE A 216 47.16 -35.61 9.69
CA ILE A 216 46.49 -36.92 9.96
C ILE A 216 46.33 -37.44 11.43
N LEU A 217 45.09 -37.28 11.95
CA LEU A 217 44.22 -38.22 12.73
C LEU A 217 44.73 -38.95 14.03
N PRO A 218 43.87 -39.65 14.82
CA PRO A 218 42.85 -39.05 15.72
C PRO A 218 42.86 -39.64 17.17
N VAL A 219 42.24 -38.97 18.16
CA VAL A 219 42.11 -39.52 19.55
C VAL A 219 40.75 -39.18 20.20
N PRO A 220 39.97 -40.17 20.70
CA PRO A 220 38.77 -39.95 21.51
C PRO A 220 38.97 -40.30 23.01
N SER A 221 38.90 -39.33 23.92
CA SER A 221 38.95 -39.60 25.38
C SER A 221 38.23 -38.60 26.31
N LEU A 222 37.91 -37.38 25.85
CA LEU A 222 37.47 -36.27 26.72
C LEU A 222 36.04 -36.39 27.32
N TYR A 223 35.19 -37.30 26.84
CA TYR A 223 33.78 -37.37 27.26
C TYR A 223 33.54 -38.01 28.65
N SER A 224 34.44 -38.88 29.14
CA SER A 224 34.20 -39.67 30.36
C SER A 224 34.33 -38.85 31.66
N THR A 225 35.31 -37.95 31.71
CA THR A 225 35.59 -37.10 32.89
C THR A 225 34.50 -36.06 33.13
N TYR A 226 33.97 -35.42 32.08
CA TYR A 226 32.94 -34.39 32.20
C TYR A 226 31.63 -34.93 32.79
N ALA A 227 31.17 -36.09 32.30
CA ALA A 227 29.95 -36.75 32.80
C ALA A 227 30.06 -37.15 34.29
N THR A 228 31.27 -37.44 34.77
CA THR A 228 31.53 -37.81 36.16
C THR A 228 31.48 -36.60 37.08
N LEU A 229 32.06 -35.45 36.67
CA LEU A 229 32.05 -34.22 37.46
C LEU A 229 30.63 -33.69 37.71
N CYS A 230 29.79 -33.67 36.67
CA CYS A 230 28.40 -33.22 36.77
C CYS A 230 27.56 -34.07 37.75
N ARG A 231 27.80 -35.39 37.80
CA ARG A 231 27.10 -36.31 38.73
C ARG A 231 27.46 -36.07 40.20
N VAL A 232 28.66 -35.56 40.49
CA VAL A 232 29.08 -35.20 41.86
C VAL A 232 28.47 -33.86 42.27
N MET A 233 28.55 -32.83 41.40
CA MET A 233 27.94 -31.51 41.63
C MET A 233 26.45 -31.60 42.00
N ALA A 234 25.69 -32.41 41.24
CA ALA A 234 24.25 -32.58 41.37
C ALA A 234 23.76 -33.19 42.71
N ARG A 235 24.66 -33.75 43.54
CA ARG A 235 24.33 -34.37 44.83
C ARG A 235 24.53 -33.46 46.05
N SER A 236 25.06 -32.25 45.88
CA SER A 236 25.31 -31.34 47.01
C SER A 236 24.01 -30.73 47.58
N ARG A 237 23.73 -30.97 48.87
CA ARG A 237 22.53 -30.41 49.55
C ARG A 237 22.59 -28.90 49.78
N ILE A 238 23.77 -28.28 49.63
CA ILE A 238 23.99 -26.86 49.93
C ILE A 238 23.50 -25.96 48.79
N LEU A 239 23.77 -26.31 47.52
CA LEU A 239 23.32 -25.52 46.37
C LEU A 239 21.78 -25.42 46.28
N ARG A 240 21.06 -26.50 46.61
CA ARG A 240 19.58 -26.53 46.70
C ARG A 240 18.97 -25.63 47.79
N ARG A 241 19.79 -24.94 48.60
CA ARG A 241 19.33 -23.96 49.61
C ARG A 241 19.72 -22.51 49.28
N LEU A 242 20.59 -22.29 48.28
CA LEU A 242 21.05 -20.97 47.86
C LEU A 242 20.38 -20.52 46.54
N CYS A 243 19.92 -21.48 45.75
CA CYS A 243 18.94 -21.25 44.69
C CYS A 243 17.69 -22.07 45.07
N PRO A 244 16.56 -21.44 45.48
CA PRO A 244 15.29 -22.15 45.42
C PRO A 244 15.05 -22.54 43.96
N PRO A 245 14.34 -23.65 43.66
CA PRO A 245 13.84 -23.84 42.31
C PRO A 245 13.00 -22.59 41.98
N SER A 246 13.26 -21.97 40.82
CA SER A 246 12.33 -21.00 40.25
C SER A 246 10.94 -21.63 40.26
N GLU A 247 9.92 -20.87 40.64
CA GLU A 247 8.53 -21.30 40.50
C GLU A 247 8.35 -21.88 39.11
N ALA A 248 7.79 -23.09 39.03
CA ALA A 248 7.87 -23.91 37.83
C ALA A 248 7.38 -23.09 36.63
N ALA A 249 8.25 -22.92 35.64
CA ALA A 249 7.91 -22.15 34.45
C ALA A 249 6.59 -22.71 33.90
N VAL A 250 5.59 -21.85 33.75
CA VAL A 250 4.27 -22.32 33.36
C VAL A 250 4.34 -22.65 31.87
N ASP A 251 4.62 -23.92 31.57
CA ASP A 251 4.78 -24.52 30.22
C ASP A 251 3.47 -24.51 29.39
N LYS A 252 2.44 -23.82 29.88
CA LYS A 252 1.09 -23.76 29.33
C LYS A 252 0.52 -22.36 29.45
N ILE A 253 -0.32 -21.97 28.51
CA ILE A 253 -1.18 -20.78 28.62
C ILE A 253 -2.52 -21.26 29.15
N LEU A 254 -2.93 -20.75 30.31
CA LEU A 254 -4.19 -21.11 30.97
C LEU A 254 -5.18 -19.97 30.76
N ILE A 255 -6.33 -20.28 30.15
CA ILE A 255 -7.41 -19.34 29.86
C ILE A 255 -8.64 -19.78 30.66
N ARG A 256 -9.26 -18.88 31.41
CA ARG A 256 -10.47 -19.16 32.21
C ARG A 256 -11.58 -18.16 31.94
N GLY A 257 -12.78 -18.67 31.68
CA GLY A 257 -13.99 -17.87 31.49
C GLY A 257 -13.94 -16.86 30.35
N ALA A 258 -13.36 -17.20 29.20
CA ALA A 258 -13.35 -16.29 28.05
C ALA A 258 -14.75 -16.17 27.41
N ARG A 259 -15.21 -14.92 27.27
CA ARG A 259 -16.57 -14.51 26.88
C ARG A 259 -16.62 -13.50 25.73
N THR A 260 -15.45 -13.03 25.26
CA THR A 260 -15.32 -12.08 24.15
C THR A 260 -16.20 -12.44 22.95
N HIS A 261 -16.99 -11.46 22.49
CA HIS A 261 -17.97 -11.57 21.39
C HIS A 261 -19.03 -12.68 21.54
N ASN A 262 -18.75 -13.90 21.07
CA ASN A 262 -19.68 -15.03 21.12
C ASN A 262 -19.18 -16.22 21.97
N LEU A 263 -17.97 -16.12 22.54
CA LEU A 263 -17.37 -17.17 23.36
C LEU A 263 -18.21 -17.47 24.61
N LYS A 264 -18.35 -18.75 24.93
CA LYS A 264 -19.39 -19.25 25.85
C LYS A 264 -18.85 -19.52 27.26
N ASN A 265 -18.11 -18.55 27.80
CA ASN A 265 -17.38 -18.67 29.06
C ASN A 265 -16.41 -19.87 29.04
N ILE A 266 -15.57 -19.94 28.00
CA ILE A 266 -14.71 -21.10 27.75
C ILE A 266 -13.46 -21.09 28.63
N ASP A 267 -13.11 -22.28 29.11
CA ASP A 267 -11.83 -22.60 29.72
C ASP A 267 -10.99 -23.38 28.68
N LEU A 268 -9.70 -23.05 28.56
CA LEU A 268 -8.81 -23.65 27.57
C LEU A 268 -7.37 -23.69 28.11
N THR A 269 -6.62 -24.74 27.76
CA THR A 269 -5.22 -24.94 28.20
C THR A 269 -4.33 -25.23 27.01
N LEU A 270 -3.57 -24.23 26.55
CA LEU A 270 -2.70 -24.34 25.38
C LEU A 270 -1.26 -24.71 25.79
N PRO A 271 -0.56 -25.60 25.08
CA PRO A 271 0.85 -25.89 25.34
C PRO A 271 1.75 -24.77 24.80
N ARG A 272 2.78 -24.37 25.57
CA ARG A 272 3.78 -23.40 25.08
C ARG A 272 4.83 -24.05 24.21
N ASP A 273 5.48 -23.22 23.40
CA ASP A 273 6.57 -23.56 22.47
C ASP A 273 6.15 -24.65 21.46
N LYS A 274 4.89 -24.54 21.03
CA LYS A 274 4.19 -25.40 20.07
C LYS A 274 3.57 -24.60 18.93
N LEU A 275 3.37 -25.29 17.81
CA LEU A 275 2.53 -24.86 16.70
C LEU A 275 1.09 -25.32 16.99
N ILE A 276 0.25 -24.37 17.38
CA ILE A 276 -1.17 -24.56 17.69
C ILE A 276 -1.99 -24.08 16.50
N VAL A 277 -2.93 -24.89 16.03
CA VAL A 277 -3.92 -24.48 15.01
C VAL A 277 -5.31 -24.36 15.63
N ILE A 278 -5.94 -23.20 15.45
CA ILE A 278 -7.32 -22.92 15.83
C ILE A 278 -8.19 -22.99 14.56
N THR A 279 -9.22 -23.83 14.58
CA THR A 279 -10.04 -24.13 13.40
C THR A 279 -11.54 -24.21 13.74
N GLY A 280 -12.37 -24.62 12.78
CA GLY A 280 -13.84 -24.61 12.86
C GLY A 280 -14.50 -23.53 11.99
N LEU A 281 -15.84 -23.44 12.01
CA LEU A 281 -16.64 -22.70 11.01
C LEU A 281 -16.35 -21.18 10.90
N SER A 282 -16.73 -20.59 9.76
CA SER A 282 -16.77 -19.13 9.58
C SER A 282 -17.66 -18.50 10.67
N GLY A 283 -17.16 -17.51 11.40
CA GLY A 283 -17.90 -16.91 12.53
C GLY A 283 -18.06 -17.79 13.78
N SER A 284 -17.34 -18.91 13.93
CA SER A 284 -17.49 -19.79 15.11
C SER A 284 -16.92 -19.22 16.41
N GLY A 285 -15.97 -18.28 16.33
CA GLY A 285 -15.30 -17.67 17.50
C GLY A 285 -13.76 -17.67 17.44
N LYS A 286 -13.16 -18.28 16.40
CA LYS A 286 -11.71 -18.40 16.20
C LYS A 286 -10.93 -17.11 16.46
N SER A 287 -11.25 -16.05 15.70
CA SER A 287 -10.59 -14.75 15.79
C SER A 287 -10.84 -14.05 17.12
N SER A 288 -12.00 -14.30 17.75
CA SER A 288 -12.35 -13.73 19.07
C SER A 288 -11.56 -14.35 20.22
N LEU A 289 -11.12 -15.61 20.08
CA LEU A 289 -10.14 -16.20 20.98
C LEU A 289 -8.71 -15.75 20.63
N ALA A 290 -8.31 -15.86 19.36
CA ALA A 290 -6.94 -15.63 18.92
C ALA A 290 -6.51 -14.15 18.99
N PHE A 291 -7.28 -13.26 18.36
CA PHE A 291 -6.95 -11.84 18.24
C PHE A 291 -7.60 -11.00 19.34
N ASP A 292 -8.92 -11.09 19.49
CA ASP A 292 -9.67 -10.21 20.39
C ASP A 292 -9.48 -10.56 21.89
N THR A 293 -8.93 -11.76 22.19
CA THR A 293 -8.61 -12.20 23.56
C THR A 293 -7.11 -12.40 23.77
N LEU A 294 -6.48 -13.38 23.12
CA LEU A 294 -5.07 -13.75 23.40
C LEU A 294 -4.06 -12.69 22.94
N TYR A 295 -4.13 -12.23 21.69
CA TYR A 295 -3.27 -11.15 21.21
C TYR A 295 -3.55 -9.84 21.94
N ALA A 296 -4.81 -9.44 22.06
CA ALA A 296 -5.21 -8.21 22.75
C ALA A 296 -4.66 -8.13 24.18
N GLU A 297 -4.82 -9.20 24.98
CA GLU A 297 -4.33 -9.23 26.36
C GLU A 297 -2.79 -9.33 26.44
N GLY A 298 -2.16 -10.13 25.57
CA GLY A 298 -0.70 -10.25 25.51
C GLY A 298 -0.01 -8.95 25.07
N GLN A 299 -0.58 -8.22 24.11
CA GLN A 299 -0.12 -6.89 23.70
C GLN A 299 -0.38 -5.85 24.79
N ARG A 300 -1.59 -5.81 25.37
CA ARG A 300 -1.96 -4.86 26.43
C ARG A 300 -1.01 -4.97 27.61
N ARG A 301 -0.78 -6.17 28.14
CA ARG A 301 0.15 -6.41 29.27
C ARG A 301 1.57 -5.94 28.97
N TYR A 302 2.05 -6.17 27.75
CA TYR A 302 3.39 -5.72 27.33
C TYR A 302 3.46 -4.18 27.24
N VAL A 303 2.51 -3.53 26.55
CA VAL A 303 2.54 -2.07 26.36
C VAL A 303 2.25 -1.31 27.67
N GLU A 304 1.44 -1.86 28.59
CA GLU A 304 1.26 -1.34 29.96
C GLU A 304 2.55 -1.35 30.81
N SER A 305 3.58 -2.11 30.41
CA SER A 305 4.89 -2.11 31.08
C SER A 305 5.81 -0.98 30.58
N LEU A 306 5.63 -0.50 29.34
CA LEU A 306 6.58 0.41 28.69
C LEU A 306 6.65 1.81 29.32
N SER A 307 5.52 2.36 29.78
CA SER A 307 5.49 3.63 30.52
C SER A 307 4.20 3.84 31.31
N ALA A 308 4.26 4.68 32.34
CA ALA A 308 3.07 5.13 33.08
C ALA A 308 2.08 5.90 32.17
N TYR A 309 2.59 6.65 31.20
CA TYR A 309 1.80 7.35 30.19
C TYR A 309 1.00 6.36 29.32
N ALA A 310 1.66 5.35 28.74
CA ALA A 310 1.00 4.32 27.94
C ALA A 310 -0.08 3.58 28.75
N ARG A 311 0.19 3.26 30.02
CA ARG A 311 -0.78 2.64 30.93
C ARG A 311 -2.03 3.52 31.17
N GLN A 312 -1.88 4.84 31.26
CA GLN A 312 -3.02 5.75 31.37
C GLN A 312 -3.89 5.71 30.10
N PHE A 313 -3.29 5.70 28.91
CA PHE A 313 -4.04 5.61 27.65
C PHE A 313 -4.73 4.25 27.46
N LEU A 314 -4.04 3.15 27.76
CA LEU A 314 -4.61 1.80 27.70
C LEU A 314 -5.72 1.58 28.73
N SER A 315 -5.75 2.34 29.83
CA SER A 315 -6.88 2.28 30.79
C SER A 315 -8.21 2.81 30.23
N MET A 316 -8.20 3.51 29.10
CA MET A 316 -9.41 3.92 28.36
C MET A 316 -9.87 2.88 27.33
N MET A 317 -9.09 1.80 27.11
CA MET A 317 -9.49 0.72 26.22
C MET A 317 -10.35 -0.30 26.97
N GLU A 318 -11.39 -0.79 26.29
CA GLU A 318 -12.17 -1.93 26.75
C GLU A 318 -11.28 -3.18 26.79
N LYS A 319 -11.28 -3.89 27.92
CA LYS A 319 -10.48 -5.11 28.10
C LYS A 319 -11.23 -6.31 27.53
N PRO A 320 -10.54 -7.35 27.02
CA PRO A 320 -11.18 -8.61 26.66
C PRO A 320 -11.97 -9.18 27.84
N ASP A 321 -13.16 -9.74 27.60
CA ASP A 321 -13.97 -10.32 28.66
C ASP A 321 -13.50 -11.76 28.95
N VAL A 322 -12.68 -11.88 30.01
CA VAL A 322 -12.05 -13.11 30.46
C VAL A 322 -11.78 -13.00 31.97
N ASP A 323 -11.93 -14.09 32.72
CA ASP A 323 -11.76 -14.06 34.18
C ASP A 323 -10.27 -14.04 34.56
N THR A 324 -9.49 -14.99 34.03
CA THR A 324 -8.02 -14.98 34.13
C THR A 324 -7.37 -15.52 32.87
N ILE A 325 -6.17 -15.00 32.56
CA ILE A 325 -5.22 -15.65 31.65
C ILE A 325 -3.84 -15.65 32.29
N GLU A 326 -3.22 -16.82 32.39
CA GLU A 326 -1.89 -17.07 32.95
C GLU A 326 -0.97 -17.71 31.90
N GLY A 327 0.35 -17.59 32.07
CA GLY A 327 1.34 -18.12 31.12
C GLY A 327 1.52 -17.33 29.81
N LEU A 328 0.80 -16.21 29.65
CA LEU A 328 0.91 -15.32 28.47
C LEU A 328 2.34 -14.79 28.25
N SER A 329 2.86 -14.99 27.05
CA SER A 329 4.01 -14.25 26.50
C SER A 329 3.58 -12.92 25.87
N PRO A 330 4.51 -11.97 25.64
CA PRO A 330 4.27 -10.83 24.74
C PRO A 330 3.79 -11.33 23.38
N ALA A 331 2.76 -10.70 22.83
CA ALA A 331 2.06 -11.18 21.64
C ALA A 331 2.32 -10.31 20.40
N ILE A 332 2.49 -10.95 19.24
CA ILE A 332 2.64 -10.29 17.93
C ILE A 332 1.64 -10.92 16.95
N SER A 333 0.70 -10.12 16.45
CA SER A 333 -0.19 -10.57 15.39
C SER A 333 0.46 -10.47 14.01
N ILE A 334 0.05 -11.34 13.09
CA ILE A 334 0.42 -11.32 11.66
C ILE A 334 -0.88 -11.49 10.85
N GLU A 335 -1.74 -10.48 10.98
CA GLU A 335 -3.05 -10.36 10.32
C GLU A 335 -2.93 -9.80 8.89
N GLN A 336 -3.98 -10.00 8.09
CA GLN A 336 -4.11 -9.44 6.73
C GLN A 336 -4.54 -7.96 6.68
N LYS A 337 -4.82 -7.34 7.84
CA LYS A 337 -5.26 -5.93 7.90
C LYS A 337 -4.26 -5.03 7.17
N SER A 338 -4.78 -4.22 6.24
CA SER A 338 -4.01 -3.48 5.22
C SER A 338 -2.74 -2.83 5.76
N THR A 339 -1.60 -3.17 5.15
CA THR A 339 -0.34 -2.42 5.33
C THR A 339 -0.55 -0.94 5.06
N SER A 340 0.21 -0.09 5.78
CA SER A 340 0.10 1.36 5.68
C SER A 340 0.09 1.84 4.22
N HIS A 341 -0.99 2.50 3.81
CA HIS A 341 -1.22 3.06 2.47
C HIS A 341 -0.38 4.32 2.22
N ASN A 342 0.93 4.19 2.43
CA ASN A 342 1.90 5.24 2.24
C ASN A 342 2.65 4.98 0.92
N PRO A 343 2.50 5.83 -0.12
CA PRO A 343 3.11 5.60 -1.43
C PRO A 343 4.65 5.67 -1.44
N ARG A 344 5.26 6.11 -0.33
CA ARG A 344 6.72 6.02 -0.11
C ARG A 344 7.17 4.65 0.39
N SER A 345 6.28 3.79 0.88
CA SER A 345 6.62 2.47 1.40
C SER A 345 6.83 1.45 0.28
N THR A 346 7.90 0.64 0.39
CA THR A 346 8.20 -0.46 -0.53
C THR A 346 8.46 -1.76 0.23
N VAL A 347 8.49 -2.89 -0.49
CA VAL A 347 8.94 -4.18 0.07
C VAL A 347 10.29 -4.03 0.79
N GLY A 348 11.25 -3.31 0.18
CA GLY A 348 12.57 -3.06 0.76
C GLY A 348 12.55 -2.22 2.05
N THR A 349 11.61 -1.29 2.24
CA THR A 349 11.50 -0.53 3.50
C THR A 349 10.74 -1.28 4.58
N ILE A 350 9.73 -2.08 4.24
CA ILE A 350 8.97 -2.89 5.22
C ILE A 350 9.83 -4.04 5.78
N THR A 351 10.77 -4.54 4.98
CA THR A 351 11.70 -5.63 5.35
C THR A 351 13.01 -5.13 5.98
N GLU A 352 13.17 -3.81 6.10
CA GLU A 352 14.40 -3.10 6.49
C GLU A 352 15.63 -3.39 5.59
N ILE A 353 15.52 -4.26 4.59
CA ILE A 353 16.61 -4.61 3.65
C ILE A 353 17.15 -3.36 2.96
N TYR A 354 16.27 -2.40 2.63
CA TYR A 354 16.68 -1.13 2.06
C TYR A 354 17.58 -0.31 3.00
N ASP A 355 17.43 -0.43 4.32
CA ASP A 355 18.27 0.28 5.29
C ASP A 355 19.64 -0.38 5.47
N TYR A 356 19.73 -1.70 5.40
CA TYR A 356 21.02 -2.40 5.27
C TYR A 356 21.69 -2.10 3.92
N LEU A 357 20.94 -1.99 2.82
CA LEU A 357 21.47 -1.54 1.53
C LEU A 357 21.98 -0.09 1.59
N ARG A 358 21.24 0.83 2.22
CA ARG A 358 21.69 2.22 2.46
C ARG A 358 22.99 2.25 3.27
N LEU A 359 23.16 1.36 4.24
CA LEU A 359 24.40 1.21 5.01
C LEU A 359 25.53 0.63 4.17
N LEU A 360 25.27 -0.38 3.34
CA LEU A 360 26.24 -1.00 2.43
C LEU A 360 26.78 0.03 1.42
N TYR A 361 25.90 0.70 0.68
CA TYR A 361 26.28 1.71 -0.31
C TYR A 361 26.98 2.94 0.31
N ALA A 362 26.68 3.26 1.57
CA ALA A 362 27.40 4.29 2.33
C ALA A 362 28.80 3.87 2.79
N ARG A 363 29.01 2.58 3.12
CA ARG A 363 30.28 2.12 3.72
C ARG A 363 31.28 1.52 2.74
N VAL A 364 30.82 0.94 1.64
CA VAL A 364 31.69 0.26 0.65
C VAL A 364 31.41 0.65 -0.80
N GLY A 365 30.44 1.53 -1.04
CA GLY A 365 30.11 2.04 -2.37
C GLY A 365 31.21 2.93 -2.95
N GLN A 366 31.53 2.73 -4.23
CA GLN A 366 32.39 3.63 -5.00
C GLN A 366 31.51 4.62 -5.76
N PRO A 367 31.57 5.93 -5.46
CA PRO A 367 30.84 6.94 -6.23
C PRO A 367 31.52 7.16 -7.59
N ARG A 368 30.73 7.46 -8.63
CA ARG A 368 31.22 7.77 -9.98
C ARG A 368 30.58 9.06 -10.50
N CYS A 369 31.27 9.76 -11.40
CA CYS A 369 30.74 10.96 -12.04
C CYS A 369 29.51 10.63 -12.92
N PRO A 370 28.34 11.24 -12.69
CA PRO A 370 27.13 10.99 -13.50
C PRO A 370 27.21 11.37 -14.98
N ASP A 371 28.28 12.03 -15.42
CA ASP A 371 28.51 12.49 -16.81
C ASP A 371 29.73 11.82 -17.48
N HIS A 372 30.64 11.21 -16.71
CA HIS A 372 31.91 10.65 -17.21
C HIS A 372 32.20 9.21 -16.74
N ASP A 373 31.41 8.68 -15.80
CA ASP A 373 31.59 7.41 -15.08
C ASP A 373 32.97 7.16 -14.43
N ILE A 374 33.82 8.18 -14.33
CA ILE A 374 35.09 8.12 -13.59
C ILE A 374 34.79 8.00 -12.09
N PRO A 375 35.46 7.09 -11.34
CA PRO A 375 35.40 7.04 -9.89
C PRO A 375 35.72 8.39 -9.24
N LEU A 376 34.89 8.79 -8.29
CA LEU A 376 35.18 9.91 -7.40
C LEU A 376 35.87 9.30 -6.18
N GLU A 377 37.14 9.62 -5.95
CA GLU A 377 37.89 9.13 -4.79
C GLU A 377 38.56 10.31 -4.08
N ALA A 378 38.12 10.58 -2.85
CA ALA A 378 38.76 11.55 -1.97
C ALA A 378 40.02 10.91 -1.36
N GLN A 379 41.18 11.52 -1.58
CA GLN A 379 42.46 11.07 -1.05
C GLN A 379 42.94 12.03 0.05
N THR A 380 43.61 11.51 1.08
CA THR A 380 44.29 12.37 2.07
C THR A 380 45.62 12.87 1.50
N VAL A 381 46.13 14.01 1.97
CA VAL A 381 47.43 14.57 1.53
C VAL A 381 48.55 13.53 1.60
N SER A 382 48.61 12.73 2.68
CA SER A 382 49.56 11.63 2.82
C SER A 382 49.46 10.63 1.67
N GLN A 383 48.26 10.20 1.29
CA GLN A 383 48.05 9.27 0.16
C GLN A 383 48.45 9.88 -1.18
N MET A 384 48.27 11.20 -1.37
CA MET A 384 48.75 11.90 -2.57
C MET A 384 50.27 11.89 -2.65
N VAL A 385 50.94 12.21 -1.53
CA VAL A 385 52.40 12.18 -1.39
C VAL A 385 52.95 10.77 -1.62
N ASP A 386 52.37 9.76 -0.98
CA ASP A 386 52.78 8.36 -1.11
C ASP A 386 52.65 7.89 -2.58
N LEU A 387 51.55 8.23 -3.27
CA LEU A 387 51.38 7.87 -4.69
C LEU A 387 52.42 8.56 -5.59
N VAL A 388 52.72 9.84 -5.35
CA VAL A 388 53.79 10.56 -6.07
C VAL A 388 55.16 9.92 -5.84
N LEU A 389 55.41 9.36 -4.66
CA LEU A 389 56.66 8.68 -4.32
C LEU A 389 56.77 7.24 -4.86
N THR A 390 55.69 6.65 -5.38
CA THR A 390 55.75 5.39 -6.15
C THR A 390 56.20 5.57 -7.60
N GLN A 391 56.34 6.82 -8.08
CA GLN A 391 56.88 7.12 -9.41
C GLN A 391 58.39 6.82 -9.49
N PRO A 392 58.97 6.64 -10.69
CA PRO A 392 60.39 6.32 -10.84
C PRO A 392 61.31 7.38 -10.21
N GLU A 393 62.35 6.93 -9.49
CA GLU A 393 63.30 7.84 -8.85
C GLU A 393 64.05 8.69 -9.90
N GLY A 394 64.13 9.99 -9.65
CA GLY A 394 64.70 10.99 -10.56
C GLY A 394 63.71 11.64 -11.53
N SER A 395 62.49 11.12 -11.70
CA SER A 395 61.45 11.71 -12.56
C SER A 395 61.20 13.17 -12.23
N LYS A 396 61.23 14.06 -13.23
CA LYS A 396 60.95 15.50 -13.08
C LYS A 396 59.44 15.73 -13.07
N LEU A 397 58.88 16.18 -11.95
CA LEU A 397 57.43 16.38 -11.81
C LEU A 397 57.13 17.78 -11.24
N MET A 398 56.11 18.44 -11.80
CA MET A 398 55.58 19.71 -11.27
C MET A 398 54.19 19.51 -10.65
N LEU A 399 53.98 20.11 -9.48
CA LEU A 399 52.68 20.15 -8.81
C LEU A 399 51.94 21.41 -9.26
N LEU A 400 50.69 21.22 -9.70
CA LEU A 400 49.84 22.24 -10.30
C LEU A 400 48.53 22.41 -9.53
N ALA A 401 48.12 23.66 -9.31
CA ALA A 401 46.80 24.01 -8.77
C ALA A 401 45.90 24.54 -9.91
N PRO A 402 44.85 23.80 -10.34
CA PRO A 402 44.02 24.18 -11.48
C PRO A 402 42.95 25.22 -11.09
N VAL A 403 43.37 26.48 -10.93
CA VAL A 403 42.51 27.58 -10.47
C VAL A 403 41.38 27.86 -11.48
N ILE A 404 41.62 27.71 -12.79
CA ILE A 404 40.59 27.87 -13.82
C ILE A 404 40.66 26.72 -14.82
N ARG A 405 39.51 26.12 -15.14
CA ARG A 405 39.36 25.06 -16.14
C ARG A 405 38.22 25.37 -17.09
N GLU A 406 38.52 25.48 -18.38
CA GLU A 406 37.60 25.64 -19.50
C GLU A 406 36.55 26.77 -19.36
N ARG A 407 36.91 27.86 -18.67
CA ARG A 407 36.04 29.04 -18.48
C ARG A 407 36.39 30.16 -19.44
N LYS A 408 35.37 30.84 -19.96
CA LYS A 408 35.55 32.04 -20.78
C LYS A 408 35.90 33.26 -19.93
N GLY A 409 36.80 34.11 -20.43
CA GLY A 409 37.21 35.35 -19.77
C GLY A 409 38.70 35.65 -19.92
N GLU A 410 39.08 36.88 -19.60
CA GLU A 410 40.48 37.36 -19.63
C GLU A 410 41.22 37.06 -18.32
N HIS A 411 40.47 36.77 -17.24
CA HIS A 411 40.93 36.27 -15.94
C HIS A 411 42.02 37.11 -15.22
N LEU A 412 42.17 38.39 -15.58
CA LEU A 412 43.20 39.30 -15.08
C LEU A 412 43.29 39.36 -13.55
N SER A 413 42.15 39.46 -12.85
CA SER A 413 42.13 39.55 -11.37
C SER A 413 42.74 38.31 -10.70
N VAL A 414 42.57 37.12 -11.30
CA VAL A 414 43.17 35.89 -10.77
C VAL A 414 44.68 35.90 -10.94
N PHE A 415 45.20 36.45 -12.05
CA PHE A 415 46.65 36.63 -12.21
C PHE A 415 47.21 37.67 -11.23
N GLU A 416 46.48 38.74 -10.93
CA GLU A 416 46.86 39.74 -9.91
C GLU A 416 46.87 39.15 -8.49
N GLU A 417 45.82 38.39 -8.12
CA GLU A 417 45.75 37.66 -6.84
C GLU A 417 46.91 36.64 -6.67
N LEU A 418 47.32 35.98 -7.76
CA LEU A 418 48.42 35.01 -7.75
C LEU A 418 49.80 35.68 -7.64
N ARG A 419 50.02 36.81 -8.33
CA ARG A 419 51.24 37.63 -8.12
C ARG A 419 51.30 38.16 -6.69
N ALA A 420 50.18 38.64 -6.14
CA ALA A 420 50.11 39.13 -4.76
C ALA A 420 50.39 38.05 -3.71
N GLN A 421 50.13 36.78 -4.04
CA GLN A 421 50.49 35.61 -3.21
C GLN A 421 51.92 35.09 -3.47
N GLY A 422 52.69 35.71 -4.38
CA GLY A 422 54.09 35.38 -4.63
C GLY A 422 54.33 34.24 -5.63
N PHE A 423 53.32 33.81 -6.39
CA PHE A 423 53.53 32.83 -7.46
C PHE A 423 54.24 33.46 -8.66
N VAL A 424 55.16 32.70 -9.28
CA VAL A 424 56.00 33.19 -10.40
C VAL A 424 55.62 32.56 -11.75
N ARG A 425 54.99 31.38 -11.77
CA ARG A 425 54.69 30.64 -13.02
C ARG A 425 53.29 30.03 -13.03
N ALA A 426 52.68 30.03 -14.20
CA ALA A 426 51.40 29.35 -14.47
C ALA A 426 51.41 28.69 -15.85
N ARG A 427 50.76 27.54 -15.97
CA ARG A 427 50.47 26.85 -17.22
C ARG A 427 49.15 27.35 -17.77
N VAL A 428 49.18 28.07 -18.89
CA VAL A 428 48.02 28.73 -19.50
C VAL A 428 47.74 28.09 -20.86
N ASN A 429 46.59 27.43 -20.99
CA ASN A 429 46.19 26.65 -22.17
C ASN A 429 47.27 25.61 -22.58
N GLY A 430 47.85 24.91 -21.60
CA GLY A 430 48.93 23.93 -21.78
C GLY A 430 50.34 24.51 -21.88
N ARG A 431 50.51 25.82 -22.16
CA ARG A 431 51.84 26.45 -22.25
C ARG A 431 52.31 26.96 -20.90
N LEU A 432 53.55 26.65 -20.53
CA LEU A 432 54.17 27.22 -19.34
C LEU A 432 54.55 28.69 -19.58
N CYS A 433 54.07 29.60 -18.73
CA CYS A 433 54.36 31.03 -18.79
C CYS A 433 54.83 31.54 -17.42
N GLU A 434 55.64 32.60 -17.42
CA GLU A 434 55.93 33.36 -16.20
C GLU A 434 54.82 34.39 -15.99
N LEU A 435 54.44 34.65 -14.74
CA LEU A 435 53.26 35.46 -14.41
C LEU A 435 53.41 36.94 -14.79
N ASP A 436 54.62 37.41 -15.09
CA ASP A 436 54.87 38.76 -15.61
C ASP A 436 54.81 38.83 -17.15
N GLU A 437 55.07 37.72 -17.85
CA GLU A 437 55.06 37.60 -19.32
C GLU A 437 53.84 36.81 -19.84
N LEU A 438 52.64 37.17 -19.35
CA LEU A 438 51.41 36.48 -19.71
C LEU A 438 50.91 36.81 -21.13
N PRO A 439 50.49 35.80 -21.93
CA PRO A 439 49.82 36.03 -23.20
C PRO A 439 48.43 36.64 -22.98
N LYS A 440 48.03 37.62 -23.80
CA LYS A 440 46.68 38.18 -23.76
C LYS A 440 45.64 37.11 -24.08
N LEU A 441 44.77 36.83 -23.11
CA LEU A 441 43.65 35.91 -23.25
C LEU A 441 42.47 36.56 -23.98
N ASP A 442 41.61 35.73 -24.56
CA ASP A 442 40.46 36.14 -25.37
C ASP A 442 39.17 35.91 -24.59
N LYS A 443 38.48 37.00 -24.24
CA LYS A 443 37.23 37.02 -23.47
C LYS A 443 36.13 36.10 -24.01
N GLN A 444 36.13 35.79 -25.31
CA GLN A 444 35.14 34.93 -25.94
C GLN A 444 35.55 33.45 -26.03
N LYS A 445 36.83 33.13 -25.87
CA LYS A 445 37.35 31.76 -25.89
C LYS A 445 37.37 31.18 -24.47
N LYS A 446 37.35 29.85 -24.37
CA LYS A 446 37.58 29.15 -23.11
C LYS A 446 39.08 29.11 -22.83
N HIS A 447 39.44 29.23 -21.56
CA HIS A 447 40.80 29.12 -21.09
C HIS A 447 40.92 28.24 -19.85
N SER A 448 42.08 27.60 -19.73
CA SER A 448 42.48 26.75 -18.60
C SER A 448 43.83 27.24 -18.07
N ILE A 449 43.93 27.44 -16.75
CA ILE A 449 45.06 28.07 -16.05
C ILE A 449 45.37 27.22 -14.80
N ASP A 450 46.53 26.58 -14.81
CA ASP A 450 47.05 25.81 -13.67
C ASP A 450 48.28 26.54 -13.10
N VAL A 451 48.32 26.81 -11.80
CA VAL A 451 49.43 27.52 -11.14
C VAL A 451 50.50 26.53 -10.73
N VAL A 452 51.77 26.84 -10.98
CA VAL A 452 52.90 25.99 -10.56
C VAL A 452 53.16 26.22 -9.07
N VAL A 453 52.85 25.22 -8.25
CA VAL A 453 53.00 25.30 -6.78
C VAL A 453 54.36 24.75 -6.34
N ASP A 454 54.81 23.62 -6.89
CA ASP A 454 56.17 23.13 -6.68
C ASP A 454 56.77 22.46 -7.93
N ARG A 455 58.10 22.40 -7.99
CA ARG A 455 58.91 21.72 -9.01
C ARG A 455 59.95 20.84 -8.33
N PHE A 456 59.83 19.52 -8.49
CA PHE A 456 60.66 18.54 -7.80
C PHE A 456 61.17 17.43 -8.75
N LYS A 457 62.10 16.61 -8.24
CA LYS A 457 62.47 15.31 -8.82
C LYS A 457 62.14 14.24 -7.79
N VAL A 458 61.48 13.16 -8.17
CA VAL A 458 61.07 12.10 -7.23
C VAL A 458 62.29 11.51 -6.51
N ARG A 459 62.27 11.52 -5.18
CA ARG A 459 63.29 11.02 -4.26
C ARG A 459 62.64 10.74 -2.90
N ALA A 460 63.19 9.80 -2.13
CA ALA A 460 62.62 9.40 -0.84
C ALA A 460 62.60 10.49 0.25
N ASP A 461 63.41 11.56 0.12
CA ASP A 461 63.55 12.63 1.12
C ASP A 461 62.44 13.70 1.07
N LEU A 462 61.55 13.65 0.07
CA LEU A 462 60.63 14.75 -0.25
C LEU A 462 59.27 14.75 0.46
N GLN A 463 58.96 13.73 1.29
CA GLN A 463 57.62 13.55 1.90
C GLN A 463 57.02 14.82 2.50
N GLN A 464 57.74 15.50 3.40
CA GLN A 464 57.21 16.68 4.10
C GLN A 464 56.96 17.86 3.16
N ARG A 465 57.93 18.17 2.27
CA ARG A 465 57.80 19.26 1.29
C ARG A 465 56.63 19.01 0.33
N LEU A 466 56.45 17.76 -0.11
CA LEU A 466 55.33 17.40 -0.97
C LEU A 466 53.99 17.57 -0.24
N ALA A 467 53.91 17.24 1.06
CA ALA A 467 52.69 17.45 1.85
C ALA A 467 52.33 18.94 1.95
N GLU A 468 53.28 19.80 2.33
CA GLU A 468 53.11 21.26 2.41
C GLU A 468 52.72 21.88 1.05
N SER A 469 53.29 21.34 -0.05
CA SER A 469 52.97 21.74 -1.41
C SER A 469 51.57 21.29 -1.85
N PHE A 470 51.16 20.06 -1.50
CA PHE A 470 49.80 19.57 -1.75
C PHE A 470 48.75 20.34 -0.96
N GLU A 471 48.97 20.64 0.33
CA GLU A 471 48.06 21.51 1.10
C GLU A 471 47.90 22.89 0.44
N THR A 472 49.00 23.47 -0.04
CA THR A 472 49.00 24.75 -0.76
C THR A 472 48.20 24.65 -2.08
N ALA A 473 48.45 23.63 -2.89
CA ALA A 473 47.75 23.43 -4.17
C ALA A 473 46.25 23.18 -4.00
N LEU A 474 45.88 22.31 -3.06
CA LEU A 474 44.48 22.01 -2.73
C LEU A 474 43.75 23.25 -2.18
N LYS A 475 44.43 24.12 -1.43
CA LYS A 475 43.85 25.37 -0.93
C LYS A 475 43.61 26.41 -2.02
N LEU A 476 44.47 26.46 -3.05
CA LEU A 476 44.34 27.36 -4.20
C LEU A 476 43.24 26.95 -5.18
N ALA A 477 43.04 25.64 -5.39
CA ALA A 477 42.12 25.09 -6.38
C ALA A 477 40.99 24.24 -5.75
N ASP A 478 40.47 24.71 -4.61
CA ASP A 478 39.27 24.22 -3.91
C ASP A 478 39.19 22.67 -3.73
N GLY A 479 40.34 22.05 -3.43
CA GLY A 479 40.48 20.63 -3.17
C GLY A 479 40.89 19.78 -4.37
N ILE A 480 41.46 20.37 -5.44
CA ILE A 480 42.03 19.65 -6.60
C ILE A 480 43.51 20.03 -6.77
N ALA A 481 44.35 19.08 -7.19
CA ALA A 481 45.70 19.32 -7.69
C ALA A 481 45.99 18.41 -8.92
N LEU A 482 46.97 18.76 -9.75
CA LEU A 482 47.56 17.83 -10.73
C LEU A 482 49.06 17.68 -10.47
N VAL A 483 49.60 16.53 -10.85
CA VAL A 483 51.04 16.33 -11.04
C VAL A 483 51.27 16.01 -12.51
N ALA A 484 52.15 16.79 -13.14
CA ALA A 484 52.49 16.67 -14.56
C ALA A 484 54.02 16.50 -14.74
N PRO A 485 54.48 15.87 -15.84
CA PRO A 485 55.89 15.87 -16.23
C PRO A 485 56.46 17.29 -16.38
N MET A 486 57.78 17.43 -16.28
CA MET A 486 58.48 18.62 -16.78
C MET A 486 59.12 18.34 -18.13
N ASP A 487 59.04 19.34 -19.01
CA ASP A 487 59.46 19.27 -20.43
C ASP A 487 58.53 18.35 -21.25
N ASP A 488 58.64 18.34 -22.58
CA ASP A 488 57.74 17.57 -23.49
C ASP A 488 58.00 16.03 -23.47
N GLU A 489 58.30 15.47 -22.29
CA GLU A 489 58.41 14.03 -22.07
C GLU A 489 56.98 13.42 -22.00
N PRO A 490 56.66 12.39 -22.82
CA PRO A 490 55.30 11.85 -22.89
C PRO A 490 54.95 11.02 -21.65
N GLY A 491 54.32 11.66 -20.66
CA GLY A 491 53.74 11.04 -19.47
C GLY A 491 52.33 11.57 -19.18
N GLU A 492 51.50 10.74 -18.54
CA GLU A 492 50.11 11.10 -18.22
C GLU A 492 50.04 12.05 -17.01
N GLU A 493 49.09 13.00 -17.03
CA GLU A 493 48.85 13.90 -15.90
C GLU A 493 48.01 13.21 -14.81
N VAL A 494 48.55 13.13 -13.59
CA VAL A 494 47.86 12.50 -12.46
C VAL A 494 47.06 13.56 -11.71
N ILE A 495 45.74 13.39 -11.64
CA ILE A 495 44.83 14.34 -10.98
C ILE A 495 44.48 13.82 -9.58
N PHE A 496 44.68 14.67 -8.58
CA PHE A 496 44.42 14.41 -7.18
C PHE A 496 43.25 15.26 -6.67
N SER A 497 42.44 14.73 -5.75
CA SER A 497 41.44 15.52 -5.04
C SER A 497 41.27 15.12 -3.58
N ALA A 498 41.13 16.13 -2.73
CA ALA A 498 40.81 15.98 -1.30
C ALA A 498 39.29 15.90 -1.04
N ARG A 499 38.47 15.86 -2.10
CA ARG A 499 37.01 15.71 -2.06
C ARG A 499 36.58 14.61 -3.01
N PHE A 500 35.35 14.12 -2.88
CA PHE A 500 34.73 13.25 -3.88
C PHE A 500 34.29 14.09 -5.10
N ALA A 501 35.26 14.61 -5.86
CA ALA A 501 35.06 15.54 -6.98
C ALA A 501 35.54 14.95 -8.31
N CYS A 502 34.77 15.19 -9.38
CA CYS A 502 35.10 14.71 -10.72
C CYS A 502 36.28 15.51 -11.30
N PRO A 503 37.36 14.84 -11.75
CA PRO A 503 38.54 15.52 -12.29
C PRO A 503 38.28 16.25 -13.62
N ILE A 504 37.16 15.99 -14.31
CA ILE A 504 36.82 16.64 -15.60
C ILE A 504 35.84 17.81 -15.41
N CYS A 505 34.64 17.57 -14.87
CA CYS A 505 33.60 18.61 -14.77
C CYS A 505 33.49 19.30 -13.40
N GLY A 506 34.27 18.88 -12.39
CA GLY A 506 34.18 19.43 -11.04
C GLY A 506 32.90 19.04 -10.27
N HIS A 507 32.08 18.12 -10.80
CA HIS A 507 30.93 17.57 -10.06
C HIS A 507 31.41 16.90 -8.77
N ALA A 508 31.05 17.47 -7.62
CA ALA A 508 31.45 16.98 -6.31
C ALA A 508 30.24 16.52 -5.48
N ILE A 509 30.44 15.48 -4.68
CA ILE A 509 29.46 15.00 -3.69
C ILE A 509 29.98 15.19 -2.27
N SER A 510 29.06 15.26 -1.31
CA SER A 510 29.36 15.16 0.12
C SER A 510 29.81 13.73 0.50
N GLU A 511 30.24 13.54 1.74
CA GLU A 511 30.50 12.21 2.29
C GLU A 511 29.31 11.25 2.10
N LEU A 512 29.61 9.97 1.85
CA LEU A 512 28.63 8.91 1.63
C LEU A 512 27.95 8.50 2.95
N GLU A 513 26.99 9.30 3.41
CA GLU A 513 26.14 8.94 4.55
C GLU A 513 24.92 8.10 4.15
N PRO A 514 24.42 7.18 5.00
CA PRO A 514 23.20 6.42 4.73
C PRO A 514 21.94 7.27 4.49
N LYS A 515 21.94 8.57 4.82
CA LYS A 515 20.84 9.50 4.49
C LYS A 515 20.80 9.89 3.00
N LEU A 516 21.94 9.89 2.31
CA LEU A 516 22.06 10.17 0.87
C LEU A 516 21.29 9.14 0.02
N PHE A 517 21.19 7.91 0.53
CA PHE A 517 20.51 6.79 -0.11
C PHE A 517 19.04 6.64 0.35
N SER A 518 18.48 7.59 1.11
CA SER A 518 17.08 7.54 1.54
C SER A 518 16.22 8.46 0.70
N PHE A 519 15.26 7.91 -0.04
CA PHE A 519 14.21 8.71 -0.68
C PHE A 519 13.20 9.32 0.31
N ASN A 520 13.17 8.84 1.56
CA ASN A 520 12.36 9.42 2.64
C ASN A 520 13.02 10.64 3.29
N ASN A 521 14.28 10.94 2.96
CA ASN A 521 15.00 12.11 3.47
C ASN A 521 15.27 13.09 2.31
N PRO A 522 15.02 14.41 2.46
CA PRO A 522 15.37 15.39 1.43
C PRO A 522 16.84 15.34 0.98
N ALA A 523 17.75 14.87 1.84
CA ALA A 523 19.16 14.64 1.52
C ALA A 523 19.46 13.48 0.55
N GLY A 524 18.46 12.64 0.21
CA GLY A 524 18.57 11.56 -0.77
C GLY A 524 17.44 11.51 -1.81
N ALA A 525 16.26 12.07 -1.48
CA ALA A 525 15.11 12.19 -2.37
C ALA A 525 15.41 12.91 -3.70
N CYS A 526 14.73 12.49 -4.77
CA CYS A 526 14.63 13.24 -6.00
C CYS A 526 13.77 14.51 -5.77
N PRO A 527 14.27 15.73 -6.07
CA PRO A 527 13.55 16.97 -5.77
C PRO A 527 12.25 17.12 -6.57
N THR A 528 12.18 16.57 -7.79
CA THR A 528 11.04 16.74 -8.71
C THR A 528 9.81 15.92 -8.32
N CYS A 529 9.96 14.91 -7.45
CA CYS A 529 8.86 14.07 -6.96
C CYS A 529 8.86 13.87 -5.44
N ASP A 530 9.70 14.62 -4.70
CA ASP A 530 9.95 14.47 -3.25
C ASP A 530 9.96 12.99 -2.80
N GLY A 531 10.81 12.19 -3.45
CA GLY A 531 11.00 10.78 -3.10
C GLY A 531 9.87 9.80 -3.48
N LEU A 532 8.77 10.28 -4.09
CA LEU A 532 7.65 9.42 -4.49
C LEU A 532 7.96 8.50 -5.68
N GLY A 533 8.97 8.82 -6.49
CA GLY A 533 9.32 8.07 -7.71
C GLY A 533 8.35 8.27 -8.88
N VAL A 534 7.07 8.55 -8.61
CA VAL A 534 6.03 8.86 -9.59
C VAL A 534 5.74 10.38 -9.67
N LYS A 535 5.14 10.80 -10.79
CA LYS A 535 4.50 12.10 -10.96
C LYS A 535 3.02 11.90 -11.30
N GLN A 536 2.13 12.55 -10.55
CA GLN A 536 0.71 12.67 -10.91
C GLN A 536 0.53 13.72 -12.01
N PHE A 537 -0.39 13.48 -12.93
CA PHE A 537 -0.77 14.38 -14.03
C PHE A 537 -2.22 14.10 -14.42
N PHE A 538 -2.92 15.07 -15.04
CA PHE A 538 -4.26 14.79 -15.58
C PHE A 538 -4.14 13.97 -16.87
N ASP A 539 -4.71 12.76 -16.87
CA ASP A 539 -4.72 11.90 -18.05
C ASP A 539 -5.83 12.35 -19.01
N ILE A 540 -5.42 12.78 -20.19
CA ILE A 540 -6.31 13.21 -21.28
C ILE A 540 -7.31 12.09 -21.64
N LYS A 541 -6.92 10.82 -21.58
CA LYS A 541 -7.84 9.69 -21.86
C LYS A 541 -8.98 9.58 -20.85
N ARG A 542 -8.70 9.88 -19.58
CA ARG A 542 -9.69 9.85 -18.48
C ARG A 542 -10.56 11.10 -18.47
N LEU A 543 -9.97 12.23 -18.88
CA LEU A 543 -10.62 13.53 -18.90
C LEU A 543 -11.57 13.72 -20.11
N VAL A 544 -11.26 13.11 -21.25
CA VAL A 544 -11.96 13.35 -22.53
C VAL A 544 -12.62 12.07 -23.05
N ASN A 545 -13.96 12.07 -23.14
CA ASN A 545 -14.67 11.08 -23.93
C ASN A 545 -14.63 11.48 -25.42
N ALA A 546 -13.75 10.82 -26.18
CA ALA A 546 -13.45 11.15 -27.58
C ALA A 546 -14.64 10.97 -28.56
N GLU A 547 -15.65 10.18 -28.18
CA GLU A 547 -16.83 9.86 -29.00
C GLU A 547 -17.95 10.91 -28.87
N LEU A 548 -17.95 11.73 -27.82
CA LEU A 548 -18.96 12.78 -27.59
C LEU A 548 -18.53 14.12 -28.19
N THR A 549 -19.51 15.00 -28.42
CA THR A 549 -19.24 16.40 -28.75
C THR A 549 -18.83 17.20 -27.49
N LEU A 550 -18.14 18.33 -27.68
CA LEU A 550 -17.88 19.26 -26.56
C LEU A 550 -19.18 19.81 -25.95
N ALA A 551 -20.21 20.02 -26.76
CA ALA A 551 -21.52 20.49 -26.33
C ALA A 551 -22.27 19.51 -25.41
N GLU A 552 -22.17 18.20 -25.67
CA GLU A 552 -22.78 17.13 -24.85
C GLU A 552 -21.97 16.80 -23.59
N GLY A 553 -20.71 17.25 -23.52
CA GLY A 553 -19.83 17.03 -22.38
C GLY A 553 -18.78 15.95 -22.57
N ALA A 554 -18.15 15.90 -23.75
CA ALA A 554 -16.87 15.19 -23.95
C ALA A 554 -15.85 15.47 -22.84
N ILE A 555 -15.87 16.68 -22.27
CA ILE A 555 -15.10 17.06 -21.07
C ILE A 555 -16.08 17.46 -19.97
N ARG A 556 -16.08 16.72 -18.85
CA ARG A 556 -17.04 16.88 -17.76
C ARG A 556 -16.97 18.29 -17.15
N GLY A 557 -18.10 18.97 -17.09
CA GLY A 557 -18.22 20.33 -16.53
C GLY A 557 -17.76 21.45 -17.47
N TRP A 558 -17.34 21.12 -18.70
CA TRP A 558 -17.12 22.06 -19.81
C TRP A 558 -18.22 21.89 -20.89
N ASP A 559 -19.41 21.44 -20.46
CA ASP A 559 -20.59 21.16 -21.28
C ASP A 559 -21.57 22.34 -21.30
N ARG A 560 -22.66 22.24 -22.08
CA ARG A 560 -23.75 23.24 -22.10
C ARG A 560 -24.38 23.55 -20.73
N ARG A 561 -24.18 22.71 -19.70
CA ARG A 561 -24.72 22.95 -18.34
C ARG A 561 -23.88 23.97 -17.58
N ASN A 562 -22.59 24.08 -17.89
CA ASN A 562 -21.72 25.12 -17.34
C ASN A 562 -21.58 26.30 -18.32
N VAL A 563 -22.49 27.26 -18.19
CA VAL A 563 -22.58 28.45 -19.07
C VAL A 563 -21.25 29.21 -19.18
N TYR A 564 -20.48 29.32 -18.09
CA TYR A 564 -19.19 30.02 -18.06
C TYR A 564 -18.14 29.34 -18.95
N TYR A 565 -17.88 28.05 -18.72
CA TYR A 565 -16.90 27.30 -19.52
C TYR A 565 -17.38 27.11 -20.97
N PHE A 566 -18.67 26.89 -21.20
CA PHE A 566 -19.23 26.73 -22.55
C PHE A 566 -19.15 28.02 -23.38
N GLN A 567 -19.36 29.20 -22.78
CA GLN A 567 -19.14 30.48 -23.47
C GLN A 567 -17.66 30.71 -23.80
N MET A 568 -16.75 30.31 -22.91
CA MET A 568 -15.31 30.36 -23.17
C MET A 568 -14.92 29.47 -24.37
N LEU A 569 -15.44 28.23 -24.43
CA LEU A 569 -15.31 27.36 -25.61
C LEU A 569 -15.95 27.97 -26.87
N GLY A 570 -17.11 28.63 -26.74
CA GLY A 570 -17.80 29.31 -27.84
C GLY A 570 -17.04 30.52 -28.41
N SER A 571 -16.25 31.21 -27.59
CA SER A 571 -15.29 32.22 -28.07
C SER A 571 -14.08 31.58 -28.75
N LEU A 572 -13.51 30.51 -28.18
CA LEU A 572 -12.37 29.79 -28.75
C LEU A 572 -12.69 29.17 -30.11
N SER A 573 -13.86 28.54 -30.24
CA SER A 573 -14.44 28.01 -31.48
C SER A 573 -14.54 29.08 -32.58
N LYS A 574 -14.97 30.31 -32.24
CA LYS A 574 -15.09 31.41 -33.19
C LYS A 574 -13.75 32.05 -33.57
N HIS A 575 -12.77 32.01 -32.67
CA HIS A 575 -11.42 32.54 -32.92
C HIS A 575 -10.60 31.62 -33.84
N TYR A 576 -10.72 30.30 -33.66
CA TYR A 576 -9.94 29.31 -34.41
C TYR A 576 -10.71 28.56 -35.51
N GLY A 577 -12.04 28.68 -35.58
CA GLY A 577 -12.84 28.14 -36.69
C GLY A 577 -13.24 26.66 -36.59
N PHE A 578 -13.23 26.05 -35.40
CA PHE A 578 -13.68 24.66 -35.18
C PHE A 578 -15.09 24.58 -34.58
N SER A 579 -15.80 23.47 -34.82
CA SER A 579 -17.14 23.23 -34.27
C SER A 579 -17.11 22.62 -32.86
N LEU A 580 -18.10 22.97 -32.03
CA LEU A 580 -18.35 22.34 -30.72
C LEU A 580 -19.32 21.15 -30.80
N GLU A 581 -19.96 20.96 -31.96
CA GLU A 581 -21.04 19.99 -32.23
C GLU A 581 -20.53 18.77 -33.04
N VAL A 582 -19.21 18.60 -33.17
CA VAL A 582 -18.58 17.40 -33.73
C VAL A 582 -17.93 16.56 -32.61
N PRO A 583 -17.85 15.22 -32.74
CA PRO A 583 -17.15 14.37 -31.78
C PRO A 583 -15.71 14.86 -31.56
N PHE A 584 -15.21 14.81 -30.32
CA PHE A 584 -13.89 15.37 -30.00
C PHE A 584 -12.76 14.76 -30.85
N LYS A 585 -12.84 13.47 -31.20
CA LYS A 585 -11.89 12.80 -32.10
C LYS A 585 -11.81 13.40 -33.51
N GLU A 586 -12.85 14.10 -33.96
CA GLU A 586 -12.95 14.72 -35.29
C GLU A 586 -12.50 16.20 -35.28
N ILE A 587 -12.29 16.78 -34.10
CA ILE A 587 -11.68 18.11 -33.96
C ILE A 587 -10.20 18.02 -34.40
N PRO A 588 -9.68 18.96 -35.22
CA PRO A 588 -8.28 18.98 -35.63
C PRO A 588 -7.28 18.87 -34.47
N ALA A 589 -6.21 18.08 -34.65
CA ALA A 589 -5.29 17.69 -33.56
C ALA A 589 -4.41 18.84 -33.03
N ASP A 590 -4.30 19.94 -33.75
CA ASP A 590 -3.77 21.22 -33.29
C ASP A 590 -4.79 21.95 -32.38
N MET A 591 -6.07 21.97 -32.76
CA MET A 591 -7.15 22.54 -31.94
C MET A 591 -7.39 21.75 -30.66
N GLN A 592 -7.27 20.41 -30.70
CA GLN A 592 -7.26 19.59 -29.48
C GLN A 592 -6.13 20.00 -28.52
N LYS A 593 -4.94 20.35 -29.03
CA LYS A 593 -3.83 20.85 -28.19
C LYS A 593 -4.11 22.23 -27.61
N VAL A 594 -4.71 23.14 -28.37
CA VAL A 594 -5.12 24.48 -27.87
C VAL A 594 -6.20 24.36 -26.80
N LEU A 595 -7.18 23.46 -26.98
CA LEU A 595 -8.21 23.14 -25.98
C LEU A 595 -7.59 22.61 -24.67
N LEU A 596 -6.68 21.65 -24.76
CA LEU A 596 -6.12 20.98 -23.58
C LEU A 596 -5.04 21.83 -22.88
N ASN A 597 -4.11 22.42 -23.63
CA ASN A 597 -2.89 23.04 -23.12
C ASN A 597 -2.87 24.58 -23.21
N GLY A 598 -3.91 25.20 -23.78
CA GLY A 598 -4.04 26.66 -23.89
C GLY A 598 -3.52 27.24 -25.20
N SER A 599 -3.72 28.55 -25.38
CA SER A 599 -3.29 29.30 -26.58
C SER A 599 -1.86 29.89 -26.45
N GLY A 600 -1.12 29.50 -25.40
CA GLY A 600 0.22 30.00 -25.13
C GLY A 600 0.22 31.51 -24.87
N SER A 601 0.89 32.28 -25.72
CA SER A 601 0.92 33.74 -25.68
C SER A 601 -0.16 34.41 -26.55
N GLN A 602 -0.93 33.65 -27.35
CA GLN A 602 -1.94 34.22 -28.23
C GLN A 602 -3.18 34.63 -27.44
N SER A 603 -3.51 35.92 -27.43
CA SER A 603 -4.73 36.44 -26.82
C SER A 603 -5.99 36.08 -27.63
N VAL A 604 -7.08 35.78 -26.94
CA VAL A 604 -8.40 35.44 -27.50
C VAL A 604 -9.47 36.34 -26.86
N ASP A 605 -10.46 36.76 -27.65
CA ASP A 605 -11.57 37.61 -27.18
C ASP A 605 -12.67 36.77 -26.50
N PHE A 606 -12.62 36.69 -25.17
CA PHE A 606 -13.62 36.00 -24.37
C PHE A 606 -14.83 36.88 -24.04
N ARG A 607 -16.01 36.27 -24.09
CA ARG A 607 -17.29 36.87 -23.70
C ARG A 607 -17.83 36.08 -22.53
N TYR A 608 -18.05 36.76 -21.41
CA TYR A 608 -18.53 36.17 -20.16
C TYR A 608 -19.88 36.79 -19.80
N LEU A 609 -20.87 35.95 -19.49
CA LEU A 609 -22.11 36.39 -18.86
C LEU A 609 -21.90 36.48 -17.34
N ASN A 610 -22.19 37.64 -16.75
CA ASN A 610 -22.32 37.77 -15.30
C ASN A 610 -23.69 37.22 -14.83
N ASP A 611 -23.85 36.94 -13.53
CA ASP A 611 -25.12 36.47 -12.94
C ASP A 611 -26.32 37.42 -13.15
N ARG A 612 -26.05 38.68 -13.53
CA ARG A 612 -27.06 39.70 -13.87
C ARG A 612 -27.48 39.71 -15.35
N GLY A 613 -26.87 38.88 -16.19
CA GLY A 613 -27.10 38.85 -17.64
C GLY A 613 -26.19 39.77 -18.47
N ASP A 614 -25.38 40.63 -17.82
CA ASP A 614 -24.43 41.51 -18.51
C ASP A 614 -23.32 40.71 -19.22
N ILE A 615 -23.02 41.05 -20.48
CA ILE A 615 -21.94 40.44 -21.25
C ILE A 615 -20.65 41.26 -21.11
N VAL A 616 -19.71 40.76 -20.32
CA VAL A 616 -18.36 41.32 -20.18
C VAL A 616 -17.44 40.73 -21.24
N LYS A 617 -16.78 41.59 -22.02
CA LYS A 617 -15.70 41.18 -22.95
C LYS A 617 -14.33 41.33 -22.27
N ARG A 618 -13.45 40.36 -22.43
CA ARG A 618 -12.03 40.46 -22.01
C ARG A 618 -11.14 39.74 -23.02
N ALA A 619 -10.06 40.39 -23.43
CA ALA A 619 -8.99 39.79 -24.21
C ALA A 619 -7.92 39.23 -23.26
N HIS A 620 -7.61 37.94 -23.34
CA HIS A 620 -6.45 37.33 -22.68
C HIS A 620 -6.12 35.98 -23.33
N PRO A 621 -4.92 35.40 -23.10
CA PRO A 621 -4.64 34.03 -23.48
C PRO A 621 -5.56 33.02 -22.79
N PHE A 622 -5.79 31.89 -23.44
CA PHE A 622 -6.51 30.76 -22.87
C PHE A 622 -5.54 29.90 -22.04
N GLU A 623 -5.81 29.69 -20.75
CA GLU A 623 -4.93 28.89 -19.87
C GLU A 623 -4.91 27.39 -20.23
N GLY A 624 -5.91 26.90 -20.96
CA GLY A 624 -6.08 25.49 -21.29
C GLY A 624 -6.88 24.72 -20.23
N ILE A 625 -7.57 23.66 -20.66
CA ILE A 625 -8.38 22.84 -19.76
C ILE A 625 -7.51 22.11 -18.74
N VAL A 626 -6.39 21.50 -19.14
CA VAL A 626 -5.52 20.75 -18.24
C VAL A 626 -4.85 21.66 -17.20
N PRO A 627 -4.23 22.81 -17.56
CA PRO A 627 -3.70 23.74 -16.56
C PRO A 627 -4.77 24.31 -15.61
N ASN A 628 -6.00 24.58 -16.09
CA ASN A 628 -7.11 24.99 -15.20
C ASN A 628 -7.39 23.92 -14.13
N LEU A 629 -7.41 22.64 -14.52
CA LEU A 629 -7.69 21.52 -13.62
C LEU A 629 -6.51 21.22 -12.67
N GLU A 630 -5.26 21.28 -13.14
CA GLU A 630 -4.06 21.19 -12.28
C GLU A 630 -4.02 22.29 -11.24
N ARG A 631 -4.29 23.54 -11.65
CA ARG A 631 -4.34 24.69 -10.76
C ARG A 631 -5.46 24.55 -9.74
N ARG A 632 -6.69 24.23 -10.18
CA ARG A 632 -7.83 23.98 -9.28
C ARG A 632 -7.57 22.85 -8.30
N TYR A 633 -6.95 21.73 -8.72
CA TYR A 633 -6.62 20.62 -7.82
C TYR A 633 -5.69 21.04 -6.68
N ARG A 634 -4.69 21.88 -7.00
CA ARG A 634 -3.70 22.40 -6.04
C ARG A 634 -4.26 23.50 -5.13
N GLU A 635 -5.03 24.43 -5.68
CA GLU A 635 -5.53 25.63 -4.99
C GLU A 635 -6.84 25.41 -4.21
N THR A 636 -7.66 24.41 -4.56
CA THR A 636 -8.99 24.25 -3.94
C THR A 636 -8.89 23.66 -2.53
N GLU A 637 -9.44 24.37 -1.54
CA GLU A 637 -9.56 23.91 -0.14
C GLU A 637 -10.65 22.84 0.06
N SER A 638 -11.68 22.81 -0.80
CA SER A 638 -12.76 21.83 -0.74
C SER A 638 -12.28 20.41 -1.08
N ALA A 639 -12.30 19.52 -0.08
CA ALA A 639 -11.98 18.11 -0.22
C ALA A 639 -12.82 17.41 -1.32
N THR A 640 -14.13 17.66 -1.37
CA THR A 640 -15.04 17.06 -2.37
C THR A 640 -14.62 17.39 -3.81
N VAL A 641 -14.21 18.63 -4.08
CA VAL A 641 -13.73 19.05 -5.41
C VAL A 641 -12.38 18.41 -5.72
N ARG A 642 -11.49 18.31 -4.73
CA ARG A 642 -10.19 17.63 -4.87
C ARG A 642 -10.36 16.13 -5.17
N GLU A 643 -11.32 15.47 -4.51
CA GLU A 643 -11.69 14.06 -4.76
C GLU A 643 -12.37 13.84 -6.12
N GLU A 644 -13.21 14.77 -6.60
CA GLU A 644 -13.76 14.68 -7.96
C GLU A 644 -12.67 14.85 -9.02
N LEU A 645 -11.75 15.79 -8.83
CA LEU A 645 -10.63 16.01 -9.76
C LEU A 645 -9.60 14.87 -9.73
N ALA A 646 -9.35 14.26 -8.57
CA ALA A 646 -8.42 13.13 -8.42
C ALA A 646 -8.74 11.93 -9.32
N LYS A 647 -10.01 11.73 -9.68
CA LYS A 647 -10.47 10.63 -10.56
C LYS A 647 -9.89 10.71 -11.98
N PHE A 648 -9.45 11.89 -12.40
CA PHE A 648 -8.84 12.15 -13.71
C PHE A 648 -7.31 12.16 -13.67
N LEU A 649 -6.70 11.95 -12.50
CA LEU A 649 -5.25 11.82 -12.40
C LEU A 649 -4.79 10.44 -12.89
N GLY A 650 -3.83 10.45 -13.79
CA GLY A 650 -2.92 9.33 -14.05
C GLY A 650 -1.66 9.45 -13.20
N THR A 651 -0.90 8.36 -13.12
CA THR A 651 0.46 8.35 -12.59
C THR A 651 1.44 7.87 -13.65
N GLN A 652 2.63 8.45 -13.67
CA GLN A 652 3.74 8.03 -14.53
C GLN A 652 5.04 8.02 -13.71
N PRO A 653 6.06 7.23 -14.08
CA PRO A 653 7.40 7.38 -13.52
C PRO A 653 7.88 8.83 -13.65
N CYS A 654 8.41 9.41 -12.58
CA CYS A 654 9.00 10.75 -12.62
C CYS A 654 10.17 10.76 -13.62
N PRO A 655 10.23 11.69 -14.58
CA PRO A 655 11.23 11.65 -15.66
C PRO A 655 12.67 11.73 -15.16
N ASP A 656 12.92 12.53 -14.12
CA ASP A 656 14.28 12.86 -13.66
C ASP A 656 14.92 11.73 -12.86
N CYS A 657 14.14 11.06 -12.00
CA CYS A 657 14.59 9.84 -11.30
C CYS A 657 14.31 8.55 -12.10
N ARG A 658 13.46 8.59 -13.14
CA ARG A 658 12.97 7.41 -13.89
C ARG A 658 12.39 6.34 -12.95
N GLY A 659 11.49 6.74 -12.06
CA GLY A 659 10.90 5.86 -11.05
C GLY A 659 11.75 5.69 -9.77
N THR A 660 13.08 5.68 -9.88
CA THR A 660 14.02 5.23 -8.81
C THR A 660 14.09 6.07 -7.52
N ARG A 661 13.18 7.05 -7.33
CA ARG A 661 12.96 7.87 -6.12
C ARG A 661 14.11 8.79 -5.67
N LEU A 662 15.36 8.49 -6.05
CA LEU A 662 16.58 9.14 -5.56
C LEU A 662 17.08 10.29 -6.47
N ARG A 663 17.86 11.20 -5.87
CA ARG A 663 18.64 12.27 -6.54
C ARG A 663 19.68 11.75 -7.54
N ARG A 664 20.36 12.61 -8.30
CA ARG A 664 21.31 12.14 -9.35
C ARG A 664 22.52 11.44 -8.72
N GLU A 665 23.05 12.01 -7.65
CA GLU A 665 24.30 11.63 -6.97
C GLU A 665 24.19 10.20 -6.41
N ALA A 666 23.17 9.95 -5.60
CA ALA A 666 22.91 8.67 -4.94
C ALA A 666 22.69 7.48 -5.90
N ARG A 667 22.34 7.76 -7.17
CA ARG A 667 22.12 6.75 -8.20
C ARG A 667 23.40 6.31 -8.93
N HIS A 668 24.50 7.05 -8.78
CA HIS A 668 25.80 6.77 -9.40
C HIS A 668 26.84 6.31 -8.38
N VAL A 669 26.40 5.59 -7.34
CA VAL A 669 27.26 4.89 -6.39
C VAL A 669 27.11 3.38 -6.61
N TRP A 670 28.24 2.70 -6.76
CA TRP A 670 28.33 1.30 -7.19
C TRP A 670 28.89 0.42 -6.08
N VAL A 671 28.30 -0.77 -5.89
CA VAL A 671 28.88 -1.85 -5.07
C VAL A 671 29.00 -3.05 -5.99
N GLY A 672 30.23 -3.51 -6.24
CA GLY A 672 30.50 -4.42 -7.35
C GLY A 672 30.05 -3.80 -8.68
N GLU A 673 29.27 -4.56 -9.45
CA GLU A 673 28.76 -4.15 -10.78
C GLU A 673 27.33 -3.60 -10.76
N LYS A 674 26.78 -3.20 -9.60
CA LYS A 674 25.41 -2.65 -9.52
C LYS A 674 25.30 -1.40 -8.65
N THR A 675 24.48 -0.46 -9.11
CA THR A 675 24.02 0.70 -8.32
C THR A 675 22.82 0.32 -7.46
N LEU A 676 22.54 1.09 -6.40
CA LEU A 676 21.43 0.81 -5.49
C LEU A 676 20.07 0.61 -6.21
N PRO A 677 19.64 1.47 -7.16
CA PRO A 677 18.41 1.25 -7.93
C PRO A 677 18.44 -0.02 -8.80
N ALA A 678 19.62 -0.40 -9.30
CA ALA A 678 19.75 -1.61 -10.11
C ALA A 678 19.57 -2.88 -9.28
N VAL A 679 20.02 -2.88 -8.02
CA VAL A 679 19.77 -3.97 -7.05
C VAL A 679 18.29 -4.03 -6.67
N THR A 680 17.66 -2.89 -6.32
CA THR A 680 16.27 -2.91 -5.82
C THR A 680 15.23 -3.26 -6.87
N ASN A 681 15.59 -3.18 -8.15
CA ASN A 681 14.76 -3.57 -9.28
C ASN A 681 14.96 -5.03 -9.72
N LEU A 682 15.91 -5.77 -9.12
CA LEU A 682 15.98 -7.22 -9.30
C LEU A 682 14.82 -7.90 -8.56
N PRO A 683 14.30 -9.03 -9.09
CA PRO A 683 13.59 -10.02 -8.28
C PRO A 683 14.42 -10.44 -7.07
N ILE A 684 13.76 -10.74 -5.95
CA ILE A 684 14.42 -11.14 -4.70
C ILE A 684 15.26 -12.42 -4.88
N GLY A 685 14.84 -13.36 -5.72
CA GLY A 685 15.68 -14.53 -6.08
C GLY A 685 17.02 -14.11 -6.73
N ASP A 686 16.95 -13.26 -7.76
CA ASP A 686 18.13 -12.75 -8.46
C ASP A 686 19.01 -11.87 -7.56
N ALA A 687 18.40 -11.09 -6.66
CA ALA A 687 19.10 -10.28 -5.66
C ALA A 687 19.81 -11.15 -4.61
N THR A 688 19.20 -12.27 -4.19
CA THR A 688 19.81 -13.25 -3.28
C THR A 688 21.07 -13.81 -3.92
N HIS A 689 20.95 -14.33 -5.15
CA HIS A 689 22.07 -14.90 -5.89
C HIS A 689 23.19 -13.86 -6.16
N TYR A 690 22.82 -12.60 -6.44
CA TYR A 690 23.78 -11.51 -6.56
C TYR A 690 24.58 -11.29 -5.27
N PHE A 691 23.93 -11.29 -4.09
CA PHE A 691 24.64 -11.10 -2.83
C PHE A 691 25.39 -12.34 -2.34
N GLU A 692 24.99 -13.56 -2.71
CA GLU A 692 25.78 -14.77 -2.50
C GLU A 692 27.10 -14.73 -3.30
N THR A 693 27.02 -14.34 -4.58
CA THR A 693 28.17 -14.34 -5.50
C THR A 693 29.08 -13.11 -5.35
N LEU A 694 28.57 -12.00 -4.82
CA LEU A 694 29.33 -10.76 -4.59
C LEU A 694 30.53 -10.99 -3.66
N LYS A 695 31.74 -10.82 -4.23
CA LYS A 695 33.01 -10.81 -3.49
C LYS A 695 33.62 -9.40 -3.53
N LEU A 696 34.01 -8.89 -2.36
CA LEU A 696 34.68 -7.61 -2.18
C LEU A 696 36.02 -7.86 -1.48
N THR A 697 37.10 -7.23 -1.95
CA THR A 697 38.46 -7.47 -1.47
C THR A 697 38.94 -6.44 -0.44
N GLY A 698 39.89 -6.86 0.40
CA GLY A 698 40.49 -6.03 1.45
C GLY A 698 39.47 -5.44 2.43
N ARG A 699 39.79 -4.25 2.98
CA ARG A 699 38.98 -3.55 3.99
C ARG A 699 37.52 -3.30 3.58
N ARG A 700 37.21 -3.17 2.28
CA ARG A 700 35.82 -3.07 1.81
C ARG A 700 35.07 -4.39 2.04
N GLY A 701 35.71 -5.54 1.84
CA GLY A 701 35.15 -6.86 2.18
C GLY A 701 34.88 -7.04 3.67
N GLU A 702 35.86 -6.75 4.52
CA GLU A 702 35.77 -6.86 5.99
C GLU A 702 34.60 -6.05 6.59
N ILE A 703 34.37 -4.85 6.06
CA ILE A 703 33.26 -3.97 6.49
C ILE A 703 31.93 -4.46 5.92
N ALA A 704 31.92 -4.96 4.68
CA ALA A 704 30.72 -5.44 4.03
C ALA A 704 30.18 -6.74 4.63
N ASP A 705 31.04 -7.69 5.04
CA ASP A 705 30.65 -9.07 5.37
C ASP A 705 29.49 -9.16 6.39
N LYS A 706 29.57 -8.38 7.48
CA LYS A 706 28.49 -8.32 8.50
C LYS A 706 27.17 -7.76 7.95
N ILE A 707 27.24 -6.79 7.02
CA ILE A 707 26.06 -6.18 6.38
C ILE A 707 25.48 -7.14 5.33
N LEU A 708 26.35 -7.84 4.59
CA LEU A 708 25.98 -8.84 3.59
C LEU A 708 25.34 -10.07 4.21
N LYS A 709 25.77 -10.50 5.41
CA LYS A 709 25.08 -11.56 6.18
C LYS A 709 23.61 -11.22 6.40
N GLU A 710 23.33 -10.06 6.99
CA GLU A 710 21.98 -9.59 7.31
C GLU A 710 21.10 -9.43 6.05
N ILE A 711 21.68 -8.93 4.96
CA ILE A 711 21.00 -8.82 3.66
C ILE A 711 20.66 -10.21 3.08
N ARG A 712 21.62 -11.15 3.09
CA ARG A 712 21.41 -12.52 2.59
C ARG A 712 20.35 -13.25 3.40
N GLU A 713 20.41 -13.19 4.73
CA GLU A 713 19.44 -13.86 5.61
C GLU A 713 18.03 -13.30 5.41
N ARG A 714 17.86 -11.97 5.38
CA ARG A 714 16.55 -11.34 5.15
C ARG A 714 15.99 -11.59 3.74
N LEU A 715 16.83 -11.62 2.71
CA LEU A 715 16.40 -12.02 1.36
C LEU A 715 16.00 -13.50 1.33
N GLN A 716 16.76 -14.39 1.97
CA GLN A 716 16.43 -15.81 2.05
C GLN A 716 15.11 -16.07 2.80
N PHE A 717 14.79 -15.31 3.86
CA PHE A 717 13.48 -15.42 4.52
C PHE A 717 12.33 -15.05 3.57
N LEU A 718 12.51 -14.07 2.68
CA LEU A 718 11.51 -13.72 1.64
C LEU A 718 11.39 -14.80 0.55
N VAL A 719 12.50 -15.45 0.17
CA VAL A 719 12.49 -16.62 -0.74
C VAL A 719 11.75 -17.80 -0.08
N ASN A 720 11.98 -18.05 1.21
CA ASN A 720 11.36 -19.15 1.96
C ASN A 720 9.82 -19.01 2.03
N VAL A 721 9.30 -17.79 2.20
CA VAL A 721 7.85 -17.52 2.14
C VAL A 721 7.30 -17.32 0.72
N GLY A 722 8.04 -17.73 -0.32
CA GLY A 722 7.57 -17.76 -1.70
C GLY A 722 7.42 -16.39 -2.38
N LEU A 723 8.26 -15.41 -2.01
CA LEU A 723 8.24 -14.05 -2.55
C LEU A 723 9.47 -13.70 -3.40
N ASP A 724 10.18 -14.71 -3.92
CA ASP A 724 11.36 -14.55 -4.77
C ASP A 724 11.09 -13.73 -6.04
N TYR A 725 9.84 -13.70 -6.49
CA TYR A 725 9.36 -12.98 -7.66
C TYR A 725 9.13 -11.47 -7.44
N LEU A 726 9.18 -10.97 -6.20
CA LEU A 726 9.01 -9.55 -5.88
C LEU A 726 10.30 -8.76 -6.08
N THR A 727 10.18 -7.46 -6.38
CA THR A 727 11.31 -6.51 -6.34
C THR A 727 11.28 -5.68 -5.07
N LEU A 728 12.43 -5.21 -4.59
CA LEU A 728 12.52 -4.40 -3.36
C LEU A 728 11.93 -2.98 -3.53
N ASP A 729 11.83 -2.47 -4.76
CA ASP A 729 11.17 -1.19 -5.09
C ASP A 729 9.64 -1.31 -5.28
N ARG A 730 9.06 -2.52 -5.31
CA ARG A 730 7.59 -2.68 -5.44
C ARG A 730 6.89 -1.93 -4.31
N SER A 731 5.95 -1.05 -4.69
CA SER A 731 5.19 -0.23 -3.73
C SER A 731 4.31 -1.11 -2.83
N ALA A 732 4.27 -0.78 -1.55
CA ALA A 732 3.44 -1.46 -0.56
C ALA A 732 1.95 -1.43 -0.92
N ASP A 733 1.47 -0.33 -1.52
CA ASP A 733 0.08 -0.17 -2.00
C ASP A 733 -0.33 -1.18 -3.09
N THR A 734 0.63 -1.86 -3.71
CA THR A 734 0.36 -2.83 -4.78
C THR A 734 0.35 -4.28 -4.32
N LEU A 735 0.63 -4.55 -3.04
CA LEU A 735 0.70 -5.91 -2.48
C LEU A 735 -0.70 -6.46 -2.22
N SER A 736 -0.91 -7.75 -2.47
CA SER A 736 -2.08 -8.47 -1.96
C SER A 736 -1.98 -8.68 -0.44
N GLY A 737 -3.10 -9.03 0.21
CA GLY A 737 -3.14 -9.33 1.65
C GLY A 737 -2.12 -10.41 2.04
N GLY A 738 -2.11 -11.54 1.31
CA GLY A 738 -1.14 -12.62 1.50
C GLY A 738 0.32 -12.21 1.23
N GLU A 739 0.60 -11.40 0.20
CA GLU A 739 1.96 -10.88 -0.03
C GLU A 739 2.44 -10.00 1.13
N ALA A 740 1.59 -9.07 1.60
CA ALA A 740 1.89 -8.18 2.72
C ALA A 740 2.06 -8.96 4.05
N GLN A 741 1.23 -9.96 4.28
CA GLN A 741 1.29 -10.84 5.44
C GLN A 741 2.57 -11.68 5.45
N ARG A 742 2.95 -12.27 4.31
CA ARG A 742 4.18 -13.06 4.17
C ARG A 742 5.44 -12.20 4.27
N ILE A 743 5.43 -10.97 3.77
CA ILE A 743 6.48 -9.97 4.05
C ILE A 743 6.62 -9.74 5.56
N ARG A 744 5.51 -9.51 6.27
CA ARG A 744 5.52 -9.31 7.73
C ARG A 744 6.07 -10.53 8.47
N LEU A 745 5.70 -11.74 8.06
CA LEU A 745 6.22 -13.00 8.61
C LEU A 745 7.74 -13.13 8.41
N ALA A 746 8.25 -12.92 7.20
CA ALA A 746 9.69 -12.93 6.92
C ALA A 746 10.46 -11.90 7.77
N SER A 747 9.91 -10.70 7.94
CA SER A 747 10.47 -9.67 8.82
C SER A 747 10.47 -10.07 10.30
N GLN A 748 9.47 -10.81 10.79
CA GLN A 748 9.45 -11.31 12.18
C GLN A 748 10.50 -12.40 12.42
N ILE A 749 10.70 -13.31 11.47
CA ILE A 749 11.73 -14.36 11.56
C ILE A 749 13.12 -13.70 11.54
N GLY A 750 13.33 -12.72 10.67
CA GLY A 750 14.55 -11.90 10.61
C GLY A 750 14.83 -11.05 11.85
N ALA A 751 13.89 -10.92 12.79
CA ALA A 751 14.10 -10.27 14.08
C ALA A 751 14.68 -11.21 15.16
N GLY A 752 14.69 -12.53 14.94
CA GLY A 752 15.34 -13.50 15.82
C GLY A 752 14.79 -13.56 17.25
N LEU A 753 13.52 -13.19 17.47
CA LEU A 753 12.93 -13.13 18.80
C LEU A 753 12.64 -14.54 19.37
N VAL A 754 12.70 -14.64 20.69
CA VAL A 754 12.51 -15.88 21.48
C VAL A 754 11.55 -15.58 22.63
N GLY A 755 10.71 -16.56 23.00
CA GLY A 755 9.72 -16.45 24.07
C GLY A 755 8.48 -15.63 23.70
N VAL A 756 8.28 -15.32 22.42
CA VAL A 756 7.14 -14.56 21.88
C VAL A 756 5.96 -15.49 21.57
N MET A 757 4.74 -14.97 21.67
CA MET A 757 3.54 -15.60 21.14
C MET A 757 3.17 -14.96 19.80
N TYR A 758 3.42 -15.67 18.70
CA TYR A 758 3.02 -15.25 17.37
C TYR A 758 1.61 -15.73 17.07
N ILE A 759 0.74 -14.85 16.56
CA ILE A 759 -0.66 -15.17 16.25
C ILE A 759 -0.96 -14.79 14.80
N LEU A 760 -1.24 -15.79 13.96
CA LEU A 760 -1.36 -15.67 12.50
C LEU A 760 -2.79 -15.93 12.02
N ASP A 761 -3.21 -15.20 10.99
CA ASP A 761 -4.58 -15.15 10.46
C ASP A 761 -4.61 -15.75 9.03
N GLU A 762 -4.84 -17.06 8.90
CA GLU A 762 -4.88 -17.80 7.62
C GLU A 762 -3.69 -17.49 6.67
N PRO A 763 -2.42 -17.73 7.09
CA PRO A 763 -1.24 -17.36 6.31
C PRO A 763 -1.09 -18.10 4.96
N SER A 764 -1.89 -19.15 4.70
CA SER A 764 -1.98 -19.85 3.42
C SER A 764 -2.71 -19.07 2.31
N ILE A 765 -3.46 -18.01 2.63
CA ILE A 765 -4.24 -17.23 1.64
C ILE A 765 -3.36 -16.68 0.51
N GLY A 766 -3.82 -16.80 -0.75
CA GLY A 766 -3.08 -16.38 -1.93
C GLY A 766 -1.76 -17.12 -2.15
N LEU A 767 -1.66 -18.35 -1.65
CA LEU A 767 -0.52 -19.25 -1.80
C LEU A 767 -0.95 -20.52 -2.56
N HIS A 768 -0.09 -21.02 -3.44
CA HIS A 768 -0.31 -22.28 -4.13
C HIS A 768 0.18 -23.46 -3.28
N GLN A 769 -0.47 -24.64 -3.32
CA GLN A 769 -0.12 -25.78 -2.44
C GLN A 769 1.38 -26.13 -2.45
N ARG A 770 2.01 -26.07 -3.63
CA ARG A 770 3.48 -26.18 -3.84
C ARG A 770 4.34 -25.32 -2.89
N ASP A 771 3.87 -24.13 -2.57
CA ASP A 771 4.58 -23.16 -1.75
C ASP A 771 4.10 -23.18 -0.29
N ASN A 772 2.97 -23.85 0.00
CA ASN A 772 2.45 -24.08 1.35
C ASN A 772 3.41 -24.91 2.21
N ASP A 773 4.00 -25.98 1.67
CA ASP A 773 5.06 -26.76 2.33
C ASP A 773 6.20 -25.88 2.88
N ARG A 774 6.57 -24.82 2.15
CA ARG A 774 7.65 -23.90 2.53
C ARG A 774 7.20 -22.94 3.64
N LEU A 775 5.98 -22.43 3.56
CA LEU A 775 5.35 -21.66 4.63
C LEU A 775 5.28 -22.48 5.92
N LEU A 776 4.78 -23.72 5.84
CA LEU A 776 4.63 -24.61 6.99
C LEU A 776 5.97 -25.01 7.62
N GLY A 777 7.00 -25.28 6.80
CA GLY A 777 8.38 -25.44 7.28
C GLY A 777 8.94 -24.19 7.96
N THR A 778 8.55 -23.00 7.48
CA THR A 778 8.93 -21.71 8.05
C THR A 778 8.22 -21.43 9.39
N LEU A 779 6.95 -21.81 9.54
CA LEU A 779 6.22 -21.72 10.81
C LEU A 779 6.79 -22.68 11.88
N LYS A 780 7.20 -23.90 11.47
CA LYS A 780 7.96 -24.80 12.34
C LYS A 780 9.27 -24.17 12.80
N HIS A 781 10.04 -23.56 11.90
CA HIS A 781 11.27 -22.87 12.29
C HIS A 781 11.03 -21.74 13.31
N LEU A 782 9.97 -20.95 13.12
CA LEU A 782 9.60 -19.87 14.05
C LEU A 782 9.28 -20.41 15.46
N ARG A 783 8.59 -21.55 15.56
CA ARG A 783 8.37 -22.30 16.81
C ARG A 783 9.69 -22.81 17.40
N ASP A 784 10.51 -23.49 16.57
CA ASP A 784 11.72 -24.20 16.99
C ASP A 784 12.86 -23.28 17.48
N ILE A 785 12.77 -21.97 17.18
CA ILE A 785 13.58 -20.91 17.80
C ILE A 785 13.29 -20.73 19.31
N GLY A 786 12.16 -21.27 19.80
CA GLY A 786 11.66 -21.11 21.18
C GLY A 786 10.54 -20.10 21.27
N ASN A 787 9.54 -20.20 20.39
CA ASN A 787 8.33 -19.36 20.42
C ASN A 787 7.06 -20.22 20.38
N THR A 788 5.97 -19.67 20.91
CA THR A 788 4.63 -20.26 20.74
C THR A 788 4.00 -19.67 19.48
N VAL A 789 3.55 -20.52 18.54
CA VAL A 789 2.98 -20.10 17.26
C VAL A 789 1.53 -20.57 17.20
N ILE A 790 0.59 -19.62 17.25
CA ILE A 790 -0.85 -19.88 17.14
C ILE A 790 -1.30 -19.43 15.76
N VAL A 791 -2.01 -20.29 15.03
CA VAL A 791 -2.48 -20.02 13.67
C VAL A 791 -3.98 -20.27 13.62
N VAL A 792 -4.76 -19.30 13.12
CA VAL A 792 -6.13 -19.56 12.67
C VAL A 792 -6.04 -20.11 11.25
N GLU A 793 -6.50 -21.34 11.00
CA GLU A 793 -6.33 -22.01 9.70
C GLU A 793 -7.44 -23.01 9.33
N HIS A 794 -7.58 -23.22 8.02
CA HIS A 794 -8.51 -24.12 7.35
C HIS A 794 -7.84 -25.07 6.34
N ASP A 795 -6.57 -24.85 5.98
CA ASP A 795 -5.82 -25.78 5.14
C ASP A 795 -5.65 -27.17 5.78
N GLU A 796 -5.81 -28.22 4.96
CA GLU A 796 -5.71 -29.63 5.39
C GLU A 796 -4.29 -29.95 5.89
N ASP A 797 -3.25 -29.49 5.18
CA ASP A 797 -1.86 -29.78 5.54
C ASP A 797 -1.45 -29.03 6.82
N ALA A 798 -1.84 -27.75 6.97
CA ALA A 798 -1.60 -26.95 8.16
C ALA A 798 -2.16 -27.58 9.44
N ILE A 799 -3.42 -28.04 9.41
CA ILE A 799 -4.06 -28.67 10.59
C ILE A 799 -3.40 -30.02 10.90
N ARG A 800 -3.06 -30.82 9.88
CA ARG A 800 -2.33 -32.10 10.04
C ARG A 800 -0.93 -31.93 10.62
N LEU A 801 -0.28 -30.80 10.37
CA LEU A 801 1.10 -30.53 10.75
C LEU A 801 1.27 -29.90 12.15
N ALA A 802 0.16 -29.50 12.78
CA ALA A 802 0.15 -28.86 14.09
C ALA A 802 0.60 -29.81 15.21
N ASP A 803 1.26 -29.27 16.24
CA ASP A 803 1.52 -30.02 17.47
C ASP A 803 0.25 -30.14 18.34
N TYR A 804 -0.70 -29.21 18.18
CA TYR A 804 -1.95 -29.14 18.91
C TYR A 804 -3.03 -28.44 18.07
N VAL A 805 -4.26 -28.92 18.13
CA VAL A 805 -5.42 -28.39 17.38
C VAL A 805 -6.55 -28.07 18.34
N VAL A 806 -7.26 -26.97 18.08
CA VAL A 806 -8.46 -26.54 18.81
C VAL A 806 -9.58 -26.27 17.81
N ASP A 807 -10.60 -27.11 17.80
CA ASP A 807 -11.80 -26.99 16.95
C ASP A 807 -12.90 -26.21 17.68
N ILE A 808 -13.31 -25.07 17.13
CA ILE A 808 -14.23 -24.12 17.79
C ILE A 808 -15.58 -24.07 17.08
N GLY A 809 -16.63 -24.28 17.87
CA GLY A 809 -18.03 -24.08 17.55
C GLY A 809 -18.65 -25.19 16.69
N PRO A 810 -19.73 -25.86 17.16
CA PRO A 810 -20.50 -26.78 16.31
C PRO A 810 -21.32 -26.01 15.24
N GLY A 811 -21.45 -24.69 15.40
CA GLY A 811 -22.05 -23.76 14.45
C GLY A 811 -21.37 -22.38 14.52
N ALA A 812 -21.92 -21.42 13.78
CA ALA A 812 -21.46 -20.03 13.75
C ALA A 812 -22.23 -19.13 14.73
N GLY A 813 -21.65 -17.99 15.10
CA GLY A 813 -22.34 -16.93 15.85
C GLY A 813 -22.86 -17.39 17.21
N VAL A 814 -24.16 -17.24 17.43
CA VAL A 814 -24.83 -17.63 18.68
C VAL A 814 -24.78 -19.14 18.94
N HIS A 815 -24.61 -19.97 17.90
CA HIS A 815 -24.46 -21.43 17.98
C HIS A 815 -22.98 -21.87 18.11
N GLY A 816 -22.04 -20.93 17.98
CA GLY A 816 -20.61 -21.15 18.14
C GLY A 816 -20.11 -20.84 19.55
N GLY A 817 -18.81 -20.55 19.67
CA GLY A 817 -18.17 -20.07 20.89
C GLY A 817 -17.87 -21.13 21.96
N HIS A 818 -18.05 -22.41 21.63
CA HIS A 818 -17.68 -23.56 22.45
C HIS A 818 -16.42 -24.25 21.87
N ILE A 819 -15.60 -24.88 22.71
CA ILE A 819 -14.58 -25.84 22.23
C ILE A 819 -15.30 -27.16 21.91
N VAL A 820 -15.09 -27.71 20.71
CA VAL A 820 -15.71 -28.97 20.24
C VAL A 820 -14.75 -30.14 20.38
N ALA A 821 -13.46 -29.91 20.09
CA ALA A 821 -12.38 -30.86 20.30
C ALA A 821 -11.07 -30.09 20.53
N GLU A 822 -10.19 -30.63 21.38
CA GLU A 822 -8.83 -30.15 21.58
C GLU A 822 -7.89 -31.34 21.76
N GLY A 823 -6.64 -31.25 21.28
CA GLY A 823 -5.69 -32.36 21.33
C GLY A 823 -4.70 -32.34 20.16
N THR A 824 -4.12 -33.50 19.85
CA THR A 824 -3.36 -33.72 18.62
C THR A 824 -4.29 -33.77 17.39
N PRO A 825 -3.76 -33.59 16.16
CA PRO A 825 -4.56 -33.72 14.94
C PRO A 825 -5.31 -35.06 14.82
N ASP A 826 -4.69 -36.17 15.25
CA ASP A 826 -5.30 -37.51 15.23
C ASP A 826 -6.47 -37.63 16.22
N GLU A 827 -6.38 -37.02 17.41
CA GLU A 827 -7.47 -36.99 18.39
C GLU A 827 -8.67 -36.17 17.90
N VAL A 828 -8.42 -35.02 17.27
CA VAL A 828 -9.48 -34.21 16.62
C VAL A 828 -10.07 -34.95 15.41
N MET A 829 -9.26 -35.64 14.61
CA MET A 829 -9.71 -36.51 13.52
C MET A 829 -10.54 -37.71 14.00
N ALA A 830 -10.31 -38.21 15.21
CA ALA A 830 -11.11 -39.26 15.82
C ALA A 830 -12.45 -38.74 16.34
N HIS A 831 -12.49 -37.51 16.88
CA HIS A 831 -13.63 -36.96 17.61
C HIS A 831 -14.96 -37.03 16.81
N PRO A 832 -16.05 -37.58 17.38
CA PRO A 832 -17.29 -37.81 16.64
C PRO A 832 -18.08 -36.51 16.38
N ASP A 833 -17.91 -35.48 17.20
CA ASP A 833 -18.66 -34.23 17.08
C ASP A 833 -17.92 -33.17 16.25
N SER A 834 -16.59 -33.21 16.19
CA SER A 834 -15.78 -32.28 15.39
C SER A 834 -16.23 -32.30 13.93
N LEU A 835 -16.57 -31.13 13.39
CA LEU A 835 -16.91 -31.03 11.97
C LEU A 835 -15.64 -31.07 11.12
N THR A 836 -14.59 -30.37 11.56
CA THR A 836 -13.27 -30.40 10.92
C THR A 836 -12.69 -31.82 10.92
N GLY A 837 -12.77 -32.54 12.04
CA GLY A 837 -12.37 -33.95 12.14
C GLY A 837 -13.09 -34.89 11.17
N LYS A 838 -14.37 -34.63 10.83
CA LYS A 838 -15.12 -35.39 9.82
C LYS A 838 -14.60 -35.18 8.39
N TYR A 839 -14.16 -33.96 8.06
CA TYR A 839 -13.51 -33.68 6.77
C TYR A 839 -12.10 -34.27 6.72
N LEU A 840 -11.27 -34.03 7.74
CA LEU A 840 -9.90 -34.54 7.82
C LEU A 840 -9.80 -36.09 7.86
N SER A 841 -10.82 -36.78 8.36
CA SER A 841 -10.93 -38.25 8.32
C SER A 841 -11.70 -38.78 7.11
N GLY A 842 -12.11 -37.93 6.16
CA GLY A 842 -12.81 -38.31 4.93
C GLY A 842 -14.24 -38.84 5.11
N ARG A 843 -14.79 -38.79 6.35
CA ARG A 843 -16.19 -39.16 6.65
C ARG A 843 -17.20 -38.24 5.93
N VAL A 844 -16.79 -36.99 5.70
CA VAL A 844 -17.45 -36.01 4.84
C VAL A 844 -16.42 -35.50 3.85
N LYS A 845 -16.78 -35.35 2.57
CA LYS A 845 -15.91 -34.76 1.52
C LYS A 845 -16.73 -33.88 0.57
N ILE A 846 -16.15 -32.78 0.10
CA ILE A 846 -16.69 -32.04 -1.05
C ILE A 846 -16.59 -32.98 -2.26
N ALA A 847 -17.72 -33.32 -2.87
CA ALA A 847 -17.78 -34.33 -3.92
C ALA A 847 -17.30 -33.78 -5.27
N VAL A 848 -16.53 -34.58 -6.02
CA VAL A 848 -16.20 -34.28 -7.42
C VAL A 848 -17.46 -34.47 -8.28
N PRO A 849 -17.86 -33.50 -9.14
CA PRO A 849 -19.07 -33.63 -9.96
C PRO A 849 -19.02 -34.85 -10.88
N THR A 850 -20.05 -35.69 -10.83
CA THR A 850 -20.14 -36.93 -11.63
C THR A 850 -20.29 -36.64 -13.13
N LYS A 851 -20.74 -35.44 -13.48
CA LYS A 851 -20.76 -34.86 -14.84
C LYS A 851 -20.45 -33.37 -14.72
N ARG A 852 -19.57 -32.85 -15.57
CA ARG A 852 -19.32 -31.41 -15.75
C ARG A 852 -20.16 -30.86 -16.89
N THR A 853 -20.45 -29.56 -16.86
CA THR A 853 -21.23 -28.90 -17.91
C THR A 853 -20.41 -28.80 -19.21
N PRO A 854 -20.89 -29.30 -20.36
CA PRO A 854 -20.07 -29.41 -21.56
C PRO A 854 -19.83 -28.07 -22.25
N ARG A 855 -18.57 -27.76 -22.56
CA ARG A 855 -18.16 -26.53 -23.26
C ARG A 855 -18.88 -26.35 -24.61
N ASN A 856 -19.65 -25.27 -24.74
CA ASN A 856 -20.19 -24.85 -26.03
C ASN A 856 -19.13 -24.12 -26.87
N LYS A 857 -18.61 -24.78 -27.91
CA LYS A 857 -17.57 -24.23 -28.81
C LYS A 857 -17.99 -22.95 -29.58
N LYS A 858 -19.27 -22.56 -29.57
CA LYS A 858 -19.75 -21.33 -30.22
C LYS A 858 -19.81 -20.12 -29.28
N LEU A 859 -19.70 -20.31 -27.97
CA LEU A 859 -19.83 -19.26 -26.96
C LEU A 859 -18.55 -19.20 -26.12
N SER A 860 -17.63 -18.32 -26.53
CA SER A 860 -16.32 -18.12 -25.91
C SER A 860 -16.05 -16.62 -25.77
N LEU A 861 -15.42 -16.24 -24.67
CA LEU A 861 -14.88 -14.91 -24.40
C LEU A 861 -13.35 -14.99 -24.57
N THR A 862 -12.83 -14.38 -25.64
CA THR A 862 -11.43 -14.50 -26.05
C THR A 862 -10.70 -13.16 -25.98
N LEU A 863 -9.75 -13.05 -25.07
CA LEU A 863 -8.83 -11.91 -24.89
C LEU A 863 -7.48 -12.26 -25.52
N LYS A 864 -6.95 -11.40 -26.39
CA LYS A 864 -5.73 -11.66 -27.17
C LYS A 864 -4.59 -10.72 -26.81
N GLY A 865 -3.36 -11.26 -26.85
CA GLY A 865 -2.11 -10.52 -26.72
C GLY A 865 -1.94 -9.73 -25.43
N ALA A 866 -2.42 -10.25 -24.29
CA ALA A 866 -2.30 -9.59 -22.99
C ALA A 866 -0.84 -9.50 -22.55
N ARG A 867 -0.39 -8.27 -22.24
CA ARG A 867 0.99 -7.83 -21.98
C ARG A 867 1.09 -6.94 -20.73
N GLY A 868 0.13 -7.04 -19.81
CA GLY A 868 0.18 -6.34 -18.52
C GLY A 868 1.21 -6.95 -17.58
N ASN A 869 1.98 -6.12 -16.88
CA ASN A 869 3.02 -6.52 -15.90
C ASN A 869 3.98 -7.59 -16.45
N ASN A 870 3.83 -8.86 -16.06
CA ASN A 870 4.66 -9.99 -16.48
C ASN A 870 4.02 -10.88 -17.58
N LEU A 871 2.81 -10.58 -18.06
CA LEU A 871 2.12 -11.41 -19.05
C LEU A 871 2.85 -11.41 -20.40
N GLN A 872 3.17 -12.59 -20.91
CA GLN A 872 3.98 -12.80 -22.10
C GLN A 872 3.13 -12.94 -23.37
N ASN A 873 2.41 -11.87 -23.74
CA ASN A 873 1.54 -11.81 -24.92
C ASN A 873 0.44 -12.89 -24.94
N VAL A 874 -0.20 -13.08 -23.78
CA VAL A 874 -1.11 -14.18 -23.48
C VAL A 874 -2.42 -14.10 -24.27
N ASN A 875 -2.89 -15.24 -24.78
CA ASN A 875 -4.22 -15.40 -25.35
C ASN A 875 -5.07 -16.24 -24.39
N LEU A 876 -6.09 -15.62 -23.80
CA LEU A 876 -7.04 -16.22 -22.86
C LEU A 876 -8.35 -16.55 -23.59
N ASP A 877 -8.93 -17.71 -23.31
CA ASP A 877 -10.19 -18.18 -23.88
C ASP A 877 -11.06 -18.80 -22.79
N ILE A 878 -12.13 -18.09 -22.41
CA ILE A 878 -13.07 -18.49 -21.34
C ILE A 878 -14.37 -18.99 -21.98
N PRO A 879 -14.81 -20.23 -21.73
CA PRO A 879 -16.12 -20.71 -22.13
C PRO A 879 -17.25 -19.95 -21.43
N ILE A 880 -18.25 -19.50 -22.17
CA ILE A 880 -19.42 -18.80 -21.62
C ILE A 880 -20.44 -19.82 -21.10
N GLY A 881 -21.02 -19.55 -19.94
CA GLY A 881 -21.99 -20.42 -19.26
C GLY A 881 -21.38 -21.54 -18.41
N LEU A 882 -20.07 -21.49 -18.12
CA LEU A 882 -19.36 -22.44 -17.25
C LEU A 882 -18.85 -21.78 -15.96
N LEU A 883 -18.56 -22.60 -14.94
CA LEU A 883 -17.68 -22.23 -13.84
C LEU A 883 -16.22 -22.44 -14.30
N THR A 884 -15.52 -21.34 -14.57
CA THR A 884 -14.11 -21.33 -15.00
C THR A 884 -13.21 -20.89 -13.85
N CYS A 885 -12.29 -21.75 -13.41
CA CYS A 885 -11.31 -21.43 -12.39
C CYS A 885 -9.96 -21.05 -13.02
N VAL A 886 -9.41 -19.91 -12.62
CA VAL A 886 -8.13 -19.35 -13.04
C VAL A 886 -7.15 -19.59 -11.90
N THR A 887 -6.07 -20.33 -12.18
CA THR A 887 -5.24 -20.95 -11.14
C THR A 887 -3.75 -20.93 -11.51
N GLY A 888 -2.91 -21.62 -10.74
CA GLY A 888 -1.46 -21.57 -10.83
C GLY A 888 -0.79 -20.66 -9.79
N VAL A 889 0.53 -20.59 -9.82
CA VAL A 889 1.36 -20.14 -8.67
C VAL A 889 1.19 -18.66 -8.31
N SER A 890 1.61 -18.28 -7.10
CA SER A 890 1.61 -16.88 -6.66
C SER A 890 2.56 -16.05 -7.54
N GLY A 891 2.13 -14.84 -7.93
CA GLY A 891 2.88 -14.01 -8.87
C GLY A 891 2.84 -14.45 -10.35
N SER A 892 2.14 -15.53 -10.73
CA SER A 892 2.11 -16.02 -12.12
C SER A 892 1.37 -15.12 -13.12
N GLY A 893 0.61 -14.13 -12.63
CA GLY A 893 -0.09 -13.12 -13.45
C GLY A 893 -1.62 -13.12 -13.33
N LYS A 894 -2.22 -14.04 -12.57
CA LYS A 894 -3.70 -14.25 -12.46
C LYS A 894 -4.51 -12.95 -12.37
N SER A 895 -4.32 -12.16 -11.30
CA SER A 895 -5.04 -10.90 -11.06
C SER A 895 -4.69 -9.81 -12.09
N THR A 896 -3.54 -9.89 -12.78
CA THR A 896 -3.25 -8.98 -13.90
C THR A 896 -4.06 -9.34 -15.14
N LEU A 897 -4.18 -10.63 -15.45
CA LEU A 897 -4.95 -11.11 -16.59
C LEU A 897 -6.46 -10.88 -16.42
N ILE A 898 -6.98 -11.15 -15.22
CA ILE A 898 -8.40 -11.01 -14.91
C ILE A 898 -8.73 -9.59 -14.42
N ASN A 899 -8.32 -9.22 -13.20
CA ASN A 899 -8.77 -7.98 -12.55
C ASN A 899 -8.22 -6.71 -13.23
N ASN A 900 -7.00 -6.75 -13.79
CA ASN A 900 -6.39 -5.58 -14.43
C ASN A 900 -6.56 -5.54 -15.96
N THR A 901 -7.09 -6.60 -16.60
CA THR A 901 -7.29 -6.64 -18.06
C THR A 901 -8.72 -7.02 -18.43
N LEU A 902 -9.16 -8.24 -18.09
CA LEU A 902 -10.49 -8.73 -18.46
C LEU A 902 -11.63 -7.90 -17.83
N PHE A 903 -11.53 -7.59 -16.53
CA PHE A 903 -12.59 -6.85 -15.83
C PHE A 903 -12.75 -5.42 -16.35
N PRO A 904 -11.70 -4.56 -16.45
CA PRO A 904 -11.81 -3.23 -17.04
C PRO A 904 -12.43 -3.24 -18.44
N LEU A 905 -12.01 -4.16 -19.31
CA LEU A 905 -12.58 -4.29 -20.66
C LEU A 905 -14.07 -4.64 -20.63
N SER A 906 -14.45 -5.63 -19.81
CA SER A 906 -15.84 -6.02 -19.65
C SER A 906 -16.68 -4.92 -19.00
N ALA A 907 -16.12 -4.16 -18.06
CA ALA A 907 -16.81 -3.08 -17.35
C ALA A 907 -17.00 -1.83 -18.23
N THR A 908 -16.01 -1.47 -19.05
CA THR A 908 -16.16 -0.41 -20.06
C THR A 908 -17.19 -0.80 -21.12
N ALA A 909 -17.12 -2.03 -21.64
CA ALA A 909 -17.98 -2.48 -22.74
C ALA A 909 -19.44 -2.79 -22.33
N LEU A 910 -19.65 -3.40 -21.17
CA LEU A 910 -20.98 -3.87 -20.73
C LEU A 910 -21.64 -2.92 -19.71
N ASN A 911 -20.84 -2.34 -18.81
CA ASN A 911 -21.35 -1.50 -17.71
C ASN A 911 -21.14 0.00 -17.97
N GLY A 912 -20.48 0.40 -19.06
CA GLY A 912 -20.19 1.80 -19.39
C GLY A 912 -19.16 2.48 -18.50
N ALA A 913 -18.25 1.73 -17.86
CA ALA A 913 -17.24 2.29 -16.97
C ALA A 913 -16.18 3.13 -17.73
N THR A 914 -15.92 4.35 -17.26
CA THR A 914 -14.99 5.32 -17.89
C THR A 914 -13.70 5.58 -17.12
N THR A 915 -13.60 5.12 -15.87
CA THR A 915 -12.44 5.38 -14.97
C THR A 915 -11.51 4.19 -14.78
N LEU A 916 -11.83 3.02 -15.37
CA LEU A 916 -11.01 1.82 -15.32
C LEU A 916 -10.11 1.78 -16.56
N GLU A 917 -8.81 1.53 -16.37
CA GLU A 917 -7.85 1.39 -17.46
C GLU A 917 -7.40 -0.07 -17.54
N ALA A 918 -7.63 -0.70 -18.69
CA ALA A 918 -7.16 -2.06 -18.96
C ALA A 918 -5.64 -2.06 -19.21
N ALA A 919 -4.94 -3.04 -18.66
CA ALA A 919 -3.54 -3.28 -19.00
C ALA A 919 -3.37 -3.63 -20.50
N ALA A 920 -2.14 -3.53 -21.00
CA ALA A 920 -1.85 -3.68 -22.43
C ALA A 920 -2.34 -5.04 -22.99
N HIS A 921 -3.04 -5.01 -24.12
CA HIS A 921 -3.59 -6.17 -24.84
C HIS A 921 -3.76 -5.82 -26.34
N ASP A 922 -4.16 -6.78 -27.18
CA ASP A 922 -4.45 -6.54 -28.61
C ASP A 922 -5.95 -6.38 -28.91
N SER A 923 -6.78 -7.29 -28.39
CA SER A 923 -8.25 -7.24 -28.60
C SER A 923 -9.01 -8.15 -27.65
N ILE A 924 -10.31 -7.91 -27.49
CA ILE A 924 -11.24 -8.79 -26.77
C ILE A 924 -12.48 -9.06 -27.64
N ASN A 925 -12.96 -10.29 -27.65
CA ASN A 925 -14.05 -10.78 -28.50
C ASN A 925 -14.97 -11.69 -27.67
N GLY A 926 -16.28 -11.70 -27.93
CA GLY A 926 -17.24 -12.55 -27.21
C GLY A 926 -18.12 -11.81 -26.19
N LEU A 927 -17.77 -10.57 -25.85
CA LEU A 927 -18.53 -9.73 -24.92
C LEU A 927 -20.00 -9.52 -25.36
N GLN A 928 -20.29 -9.55 -26.66
CA GLN A 928 -21.64 -9.44 -27.22
C GLN A 928 -22.62 -10.56 -26.82
N HIS A 929 -22.15 -11.58 -26.09
CA HIS A 929 -22.98 -12.66 -25.54
C HIS A 929 -23.39 -12.43 -24.07
N LEU A 930 -22.92 -11.34 -23.46
CA LEU A 930 -23.09 -11.01 -22.05
C LEU A 930 -23.84 -9.68 -21.89
N ASP A 931 -24.70 -9.56 -20.88
CA ASP A 931 -25.50 -8.34 -20.65
C ASP A 931 -24.81 -7.34 -19.68
N LYS A 932 -24.00 -7.86 -18.75
CA LYS A 932 -23.30 -7.11 -17.70
C LYS A 932 -22.12 -7.91 -17.14
N VAL A 933 -21.13 -7.22 -16.58
CA VAL A 933 -20.10 -7.82 -15.70
C VAL A 933 -20.35 -7.44 -14.24
N VAL A 934 -20.01 -8.34 -13.33
CA VAL A 934 -20.08 -8.14 -11.88
C VAL A 934 -18.76 -8.61 -11.29
N ASP A 935 -18.00 -7.68 -10.72
CA ASP A 935 -16.83 -7.97 -9.90
C ASP A 935 -17.25 -8.10 -8.43
N ILE A 936 -16.70 -9.10 -7.75
CA ILE A 936 -16.99 -9.46 -6.37
C ILE A 936 -15.66 -9.65 -5.64
N ASP A 937 -14.99 -8.54 -5.41
CA ASP A 937 -13.68 -8.45 -4.79
C ASP A 937 -13.75 -8.45 -3.25
N GLN A 938 -12.61 -8.63 -2.57
CA GLN A 938 -12.53 -8.66 -1.11
C GLN A 938 -12.48 -7.28 -0.43
N SER A 939 -12.52 -6.15 -1.15
CA SER A 939 -12.43 -4.83 -0.50
C SER A 939 -13.57 -4.56 0.50
N PRO A 940 -13.32 -3.83 1.60
CA PRO A 940 -14.36 -3.54 2.58
C PRO A 940 -15.58 -2.83 1.99
N ILE A 941 -16.79 -3.29 2.32
CA ILE A 941 -18.06 -2.67 1.87
C ILE A 941 -18.25 -1.21 2.33
N GLY A 942 -17.37 -0.73 3.21
CA GLY A 942 -17.16 0.69 3.50
C GLY A 942 -16.07 0.88 4.56
N ARG A 943 -15.43 2.06 4.54
CA ARG A 943 -14.33 2.44 5.46
C ARG A 943 -14.81 3.18 6.72
N THR A 944 -16.11 3.12 7.05
CA THR A 944 -16.69 3.80 8.23
C THR A 944 -17.79 2.96 8.90
N PRO A 945 -18.08 3.15 10.20
CA PRO A 945 -19.16 2.43 10.91
C PRO A 945 -20.59 2.66 10.39
N ARG A 946 -20.78 3.57 9.41
CA ARG A 946 -22.07 3.83 8.75
C ARG A 946 -22.42 2.77 7.70
N SER A 947 -21.41 2.16 7.07
CA SER A 947 -21.62 1.00 6.20
C SER A 947 -21.81 -0.25 7.05
N ASN A 948 -22.79 -1.07 6.68
CA ASN A 948 -23.16 -2.33 7.34
C ASN A 948 -23.97 -3.21 6.37
N PRO A 949 -24.18 -4.51 6.67
CA PRO A 949 -24.93 -5.42 5.79
C PRO A 949 -26.32 -4.89 5.40
N ALA A 950 -27.07 -4.30 6.35
CA ALA A 950 -28.41 -3.78 6.08
C ALA A 950 -28.44 -2.57 5.14
N THR A 951 -27.45 -1.67 5.20
CA THR A 951 -27.33 -0.57 4.24
C THR A 951 -26.85 -1.03 2.88
N TYR A 952 -25.81 -1.89 2.83
CA TYR A 952 -25.21 -2.31 1.56
C TYR A 952 -26.16 -3.13 0.68
N THR A 953 -26.90 -4.08 1.28
CA THR A 953 -27.93 -4.88 0.59
C THR A 953 -29.22 -4.10 0.31
N GLY A 954 -29.38 -2.89 0.88
CA GLY A 954 -30.62 -2.13 0.80
C GLY A 954 -31.80 -2.80 1.51
N LEU A 955 -31.55 -3.50 2.62
CA LEU A 955 -32.59 -3.92 3.58
C LEU A 955 -33.08 -2.73 4.41
N PHE A 956 -32.16 -1.80 4.73
CA PHE A 956 -32.42 -0.76 5.74
C PHE A 956 -33.46 0.29 5.34
N THR A 957 -33.68 0.55 4.04
CA THR A 957 -34.74 1.47 3.60
C THR A 957 -36.15 0.92 3.90
N PRO A 958 -36.55 -0.28 3.43
CA PRO A 958 -37.84 -0.87 3.80
C PRO A 958 -37.99 -1.10 5.31
N ILE A 959 -36.92 -1.37 6.06
CA ILE A 959 -36.98 -1.42 7.54
C ILE A 959 -37.39 -0.05 8.12
N ARG A 960 -36.78 1.06 7.67
CA ARG A 960 -37.15 2.42 8.12
C ARG A 960 -38.57 2.83 7.72
N GLU A 961 -39.08 2.31 6.60
CA GLU A 961 -40.45 2.50 6.15
C GLU A 961 -41.45 1.76 7.05
N LEU A 962 -41.15 0.52 7.47
CA LEU A 962 -41.94 -0.19 8.49
C LEU A 962 -41.97 0.56 9.83
N PHE A 963 -40.82 1.09 10.28
CA PHE A 963 -40.74 1.88 11.52
C PHE A 963 -41.48 3.22 11.43
N ALA A 964 -41.48 3.90 10.28
CA ALA A 964 -42.34 5.07 10.06
C ALA A 964 -43.83 4.70 9.93
N GLY A 965 -44.12 3.45 9.59
CA GLY A 965 -45.47 2.94 9.38
C GLY A 965 -46.29 2.71 10.66
N VAL A 966 -45.67 2.54 11.83
CA VAL A 966 -46.38 2.21 13.09
C VAL A 966 -47.18 3.40 13.65
N PRO A 967 -48.28 3.16 14.40
CA PRO A 967 -49.14 4.24 14.92
C PRO A 967 -48.42 5.31 15.73
N GLU A 968 -47.44 4.90 16.55
CA GLU A 968 -46.65 5.75 17.44
C GLU A 968 -45.69 6.67 16.65
N SER A 969 -45.20 6.23 15.50
CA SER A 969 -44.44 7.07 14.58
C SER A 969 -45.33 8.08 13.87
N ARG A 970 -46.51 7.65 13.43
CA ARG A 970 -47.47 8.52 12.73
C ARG A 970 -47.98 9.64 13.63
N SER A 971 -48.33 9.34 14.89
CA SER A 971 -48.79 10.35 15.85
C SER A 971 -47.69 11.34 16.26
N ARG A 972 -46.42 10.95 16.21
CA ARG A 972 -45.26 11.82 16.43
C ARG A 972 -44.72 12.50 15.15
N GLY A 973 -45.32 12.26 13.98
CA GLY A 973 -44.85 12.80 12.70
C GLY A 973 -43.50 12.23 12.20
N TYR A 974 -43.08 11.07 12.68
CA TYR A 974 -41.77 10.48 12.38
C TYR A 974 -41.75 9.72 11.05
N GLY A 975 -41.36 10.40 9.97
CA GLY A 975 -41.06 9.77 8.68
C GLY A 975 -39.76 8.94 8.66
N PRO A 976 -39.49 8.18 7.57
CA PRO A 976 -38.33 7.27 7.45
C PRO A 976 -36.95 7.93 7.63
N GLY A 977 -36.86 9.25 7.58
CA GLY A 977 -35.65 10.02 7.92
C GLY A 977 -35.27 9.93 9.39
N ARG A 978 -36.24 9.90 10.33
CA ARG A 978 -35.99 9.79 11.78
C ARG A 978 -35.20 8.53 12.12
N PHE A 979 -35.54 7.43 11.48
CA PHE A 979 -34.92 6.12 11.68
C PHE A 979 -33.61 5.93 10.88
N SER A 980 -33.06 6.98 10.28
CA SER A 980 -31.77 6.93 9.58
C SER A 980 -30.65 7.49 10.46
N PHE A 981 -29.71 6.64 10.88
CA PHE A 981 -28.51 7.11 11.59
C PHE A 981 -27.66 8.09 10.75
N ASN A 982 -27.78 8.07 9.42
CA ASN A 982 -27.08 8.98 8.51
C ASN A 982 -27.68 10.40 8.44
N VAL A 983 -28.85 10.66 9.03
CA VAL A 983 -29.59 11.93 8.86
C VAL A 983 -29.89 12.58 10.22
N LYS A 984 -29.74 13.90 10.31
CA LYS A 984 -30.05 14.68 11.52
C LYS A 984 -31.52 14.50 11.93
N GLY A 985 -31.76 14.39 13.23
CA GLY A 985 -33.11 14.39 13.83
C GLY A 985 -33.39 13.22 14.76
N GLY A 986 -33.11 11.98 14.35
CA GLY A 986 -33.29 10.79 15.20
C GLY A 986 -31.99 10.09 15.64
N ARG A 987 -30.89 10.32 14.92
CA ARG A 987 -29.55 9.85 15.30
C ARG A 987 -29.07 10.49 16.62
N CYS A 988 -28.10 9.89 17.27
CA CYS A 988 -27.32 10.55 18.32
C CYS A 988 -26.35 11.54 17.67
N GLU A 989 -26.45 12.83 17.99
CA GLU A 989 -25.57 13.85 17.38
C GLU A 989 -24.14 13.82 17.94
N ALA A 990 -23.90 13.29 19.15
CA ALA A 990 -22.56 13.21 19.75
C ALA A 990 -21.58 12.36 18.92
N CYS A 991 -22.02 11.17 18.48
CA CYS A 991 -21.31 10.34 17.49
C CYS A 991 -21.82 10.53 16.05
N GLN A 992 -22.65 11.54 15.81
CA GLN A 992 -23.32 11.79 14.52
C GLN A 992 -23.98 10.56 13.85
N GLY A 993 -24.47 9.61 14.65
CA GLY A 993 -25.08 8.36 14.20
C GLY A 993 -24.16 7.15 14.06
N ASP A 994 -22.84 7.29 14.22
CA ASP A 994 -21.89 6.18 14.01
C ASP A 994 -21.99 5.10 15.11
N GLY A 995 -22.32 5.53 16.34
CA GLY A 995 -22.38 4.70 17.56
C GLY A 995 -21.02 4.59 18.27
N LEU A 996 -19.94 4.79 17.52
CA LEU A 996 -18.57 4.74 17.99
C LEU A 996 -17.92 6.13 17.86
N ILE A 997 -16.88 6.38 18.64
CA ILE A 997 -16.01 7.54 18.54
C ILE A 997 -14.62 7.03 18.15
N LYS A 998 -14.01 7.59 17.10
CA LYS A 998 -12.64 7.29 16.72
C LYS A 998 -11.69 7.99 17.70
N VAL A 999 -10.80 7.25 18.34
CA VAL A 999 -9.71 7.79 19.18
C VAL A 999 -8.40 7.57 18.42
N GLU A 1000 -7.66 8.65 18.20
CA GLU A 1000 -6.40 8.61 17.45
C GLU A 1000 -5.23 8.23 18.35
N MET A 1001 -4.40 7.29 17.89
CA MET A 1001 -3.37 6.65 18.72
C MET A 1001 -1.97 6.86 18.12
N HIS A 1002 -1.02 7.35 18.93
CA HIS A 1002 0.31 7.75 18.42
C HIS A 1002 1.23 6.58 18.03
N PHE A 1003 1.06 5.40 18.65
CA PHE A 1003 1.96 4.24 18.48
C PHE A 1003 1.23 2.91 18.24
N LEU A 1004 -0.09 2.90 18.34
CA LEU A 1004 -0.97 1.77 18.06
C LEU A 1004 -1.93 2.18 16.93
N PRO A 1005 -2.60 1.24 16.24
CA PRO A 1005 -3.67 1.58 15.32
C PRO A 1005 -4.77 2.40 16.00
N ASP A 1006 -5.40 3.30 15.26
CA ASP A 1006 -6.55 4.06 15.74
C ASP A 1006 -7.69 3.11 16.16
N ILE A 1007 -8.34 3.41 17.29
CA ILE A 1007 -9.38 2.57 17.87
C ILE A 1007 -10.75 3.24 17.81
N TYR A 1008 -11.81 2.41 17.85
CA TYR A 1008 -13.18 2.87 17.96
C TYR A 1008 -13.74 2.53 19.33
N VAL A 1009 -14.05 3.55 20.13
CA VAL A 1009 -14.60 3.42 21.49
C VAL A 1009 -16.11 3.61 21.46
N PRO A 1010 -16.92 2.88 22.25
CA PRO A 1010 -18.36 3.13 22.40
C PRO A 1010 -18.69 4.59 22.74
N CYS A 1011 -19.66 5.19 22.06
CA CYS A 1011 -20.08 6.56 22.35
C CYS A 1011 -20.83 6.63 23.70
N ASP A 1012 -20.29 7.33 24.69
CA ASP A 1012 -20.84 7.44 26.05
C ASP A 1012 -22.33 7.83 26.10
N VAL A 1013 -22.73 8.75 25.23
CA VAL A 1013 -24.07 9.37 25.21
C VAL A 1013 -25.15 8.40 24.73
N CYS A 1014 -24.86 7.56 23.73
CA CYS A 1014 -25.84 6.60 23.20
C CYS A 1014 -25.53 5.14 23.55
N LYS A 1015 -24.36 4.84 24.12
CA LYS A 1015 -23.83 3.49 24.38
C LYS A 1015 -23.95 2.60 23.14
N SER A 1016 -23.35 3.07 22.05
CA SER A 1016 -23.36 2.48 20.70
C SER A 1016 -24.71 2.30 20.01
N LYS A 1017 -25.84 2.72 20.62
CA LYS A 1017 -27.19 2.55 20.05
C LYS A 1017 -27.49 3.40 18.80
N ARG A 1018 -26.56 4.25 18.34
CA ARG A 1018 -26.64 5.17 17.17
C ARG A 1018 -27.75 6.23 17.19
N TYR A 1019 -28.81 6.09 17.99
CA TYR A 1019 -29.98 6.96 18.02
C TYR A 1019 -30.12 7.76 19.33
N ASN A 1020 -30.95 8.80 19.29
CA ASN A 1020 -31.45 9.45 20.50
C ASN A 1020 -32.59 8.65 21.15
N ARG A 1021 -32.86 8.92 22.44
CA ARG A 1021 -33.82 8.17 23.27
C ARG A 1021 -35.21 8.14 22.65
N GLU A 1022 -35.67 9.27 22.13
CA GLU A 1022 -37.03 9.50 21.64
C GLU A 1022 -37.33 8.69 20.36
N THR A 1023 -36.28 8.33 19.61
CA THR A 1023 -36.37 7.44 18.44
C THR A 1023 -36.42 5.96 18.85
N LEU A 1024 -35.78 5.59 19.96
CA LEU A 1024 -35.72 4.22 20.49
C LEU A 1024 -36.98 3.80 21.27
N GLU A 1025 -37.87 4.74 21.58
CA GLU A 1025 -39.21 4.47 22.12
C GLU A 1025 -40.14 3.81 21.08
N ILE A 1026 -39.90 4.05 19.78
CA ILE A 1026 -40.67 3.45 18.69
C ILE A 1026 -40.31 1.98 18.54
N LYS A 1027 -41.32 1.10 18.53
CA LYS A 1027 -41.17 -0.35 18.42
C LYS A 1027 -41.98 -0.92 17.26
N TYR A 1028 -41.38 -1.83 16.51
CA TYR A 1028 -42.05 -2.69 15.52
C TYR A 1028 -41.97 -4.13 16.03
N LYS A 1029 -43.11 -4.84 16.13
CA LYS A 1029 -43.24 -6.16 16.80
C LYS A 1029 -42.50 -6.20 18.17
N GLY A 1030 -42.61 -5.14 18.96
CA GLY A 1030 -41.99 -5.05 20.30
C GLY A 1030 -40.50 -4.67 20.36
N LYS A 1031 -39.75 -4.74 19.25
CA LYS A 1031 -38.32 -4.34 19.18
C LYS A 1031 -38.15 -2.95 18.53
N ASN A 1032 -37.22 -2.13 19.02
CA ASN A 1032 -36.89 -0.83 18.43
C ASN A 1032 -35.86 -0.94 17.27
N VAL A 1033 -35.58 0.18 16.60
CA VAL A 1033 -34.72 0.20 15.41
C VAL A 1033 -33.28 -0.25 15.68
N HIS A 1034 -32.76 -0.07 16.89
CA HIS A 1034 -31.44 -0.59 17.28
C HIS A 1034 -31.51 -2.09 17.60
N GLU A 1035 -32.52 -2.53 18.35
CA GLU A 1035 -32.78 -3.95 18.66
C GLU A 1035 -33.02 -4.80 17.40
N VAL A 1036 -33.49 -4.19 16.30
CA VAL A 1036 -33.58 -4.82 14.96
C VAL A 1036 -32.23 -4.82 14.23
N LEU A 1037 -31.39 -3.80 14.40
CA LEU A 1037 -30.04 -3.77 13.81
C LEU A 1037 -29.05 -4.69 14.55
N GLU A 1038 -29.30 -5.01 15.82
CA GLU A 1038 -28.51 -5.97 16.59
C GLU A 1038 -28.88 -7.44 16.34
N MET A 1039 -29.98 -7.72 15.63
CA MET A 1039 -30.33 -9.09 15.21
C MET A 1039 -29.25 -9.68 14.30
N THR A 1040 -28.99 -10.97 14.46
CA THR A 1040 -28.33 -11.76 13.41
C THR A 1040 -29.20 -11.82 12.15
N ILE A 1041 -28.59 -12.15 11.01
CA ILE A 1041 -29.31 -12.36 9.75
C ILE A 1041 -30.32 -13.52 9.86
N GLU A 1042 -29.99 -14.55 10.62
CA GLU A 1042 -30.88 -15.68 10.97
C GLU A 1042 -32.14 -15.21 11.73
N GLU A 1043 -31.98 -14.54 12.87
CA GLU A 1043 -33.09 -13.96 13.65
C GLU A 1043 -33.94 -12.99 12.81
N ALA A 1044 -33.26 -12.15 12.02
CA ALA A 1044 -33.91 -11.15 11.20
C ALA A 1044 -34.76 -11.78 10.08
N ARG A 1045 -34.33 -12.90 9.50
CA ARG A 1045 -35.07 -13.63 8.46
C ARG A 1045 -36.44 -14.04 8.98
N GLU A 1046 -36.47 -14.81 10.08
CA GLU A 1046 -37.72 -15.25 10.72
C GLU A 1046 -38.59 -14.04 11.14
N PHE A 1047 -37.97 -13.03 11.78
CA PHE A 1047 -38.68 -11.82 12.22
C PHE A 1047 -39.35 -11.05 11.07
N PHE A 1048 -38.79 -11.10 9.85
CA PHE A 1048 -39.30 -10.41 8.66
C PHE A 1048 -39.99 -11.31 7.63
N ASP A 1049 -40.31 -12.58 7.92
CA ASP A 1049 -41.00 -13.50 7.00
C ASP A 1049 -42.32 -12.94 6.44
N ALA A 1050 -43.05 -12.17 7.25
CA ALA A 1050 -44.28 -11.47 6.85
C ALA A 1050 -44.07 -10.34 5.82
N VAL A 1051 -42.83 -10.03 5.43
CA VAL A 1051 -42.46 -8.99 4.47
C VAL A 1051 -41.56 -9.59 3.38
N PRO A 1052 -42.15 -10.16 2.29
CA PRO A 1052 -41.40 -10.96 1.31
C PRO A 1052 -40.21 -10.26 0.64
N ALA A 1053 -40.22 -8.92 0.55
CA ALA A 1053 -39.11 -8.14 0.00
C ALA A 1053 -37.88 -8.07 0.94
N LEU A 1054 -38.09 -8.21 2.26
CA LEU A 1054 -37.02 -8.37 3.24
C LEU A 1054 -36.60 -9.83 3.34
N ALA A 1055 -37.56 -10.74 3.52
CA ALA A 1055 -37.31 -12.18 3.69
C ALA A 1055 -36.44 -12.77 2.56
N ARG A 1056 -36.69 -12.41 1.29
CA ARG A 1056 -35.86 -12.86 0.15
C ARG A 1056 -34.41 -12.38 0.22
N LYS A 1057 -34.17 -11.13 0.63
CA LYS A 1057 -32.82 -10.55 0.79
C LYS A 1057 -32.07 -11.10 2.00
N LEU A 1058 -32.80 -11.47 3.05
CA LEU A 1058 -32.26 -12.12 4.24
C LEU A 1058 -31.91 -13.58 3.92
N GLN A 1059 -32.76 -14.27 3.15
CA GLN A 1059 -32.47 -15.60 2.63
C GLN A 1059 -31.20 -15.60 1.76
N THR A 1060 -31.02 -14.65 0.83
CA THR A 1060 -29.77 -14.58 0.05
C THR A 1060 -28.52 -14.27 0.89
N LEU A 1061 -28.65 -13.78 2.14
CA LEU A 1061 -27.53 -13.64 3.07
C LEU A 1061 -27.27 -14.94 3.86
N MET A 1062 -28.31 -15.70 4.20
CA MET A 1062 -28.18 -17.05 4.76
C MET A 1062 -27.56 -18.02 3.75
N ASP A 1063 -28.02 -17.99 2.49
CA ASP A 1063 -27.54 -18.85 1.40
C ASP A 1063 -26.01 -18.74 1.16
N VAL A 1064 -25.39 -17.59 1.47
CA VAL A 1064 -23.93 -17.38 1.36
C VAL A 1064 -23.18 -17.57 2.69
N GLY A 1065 -23.80 -18.24 3.68
CA GLY A 1065 -23.16 -18.57 4.95
C GLY A 1065 -22.93 -17.39 5.91
N LEU A 1066 -23.72 -16.31 5.83
CA LEU A 1066 -23.60 -15.13 6.70
C LEU A 1066 -24.69 -15.03 7.77
N SER A 1067 -25.32 -16.16 8.13
CA SER A 1067 -26.41 -16.24 9.12
C SER A 1067 -26.11 -15.55 10.46
N TYR A 1068 -24.85 -15.64 10.91
CA TYR A 1068 -24.38 -15.15 12.21
C TYR A 1068 -24.14 -13.64 12.30
N ILE A 1069 -23.98 -12.94 11.16
CA ILE A 1069 -23.61 -11.52 11.14
C ILE A 1069 -24.80 -10.66 11.54
N LYS A 1070 -24.56 -9.59 12.31
CA LYS A 1070 -25.62 -8.64 12.70
C LYS A 1070 -25.95 -7.66 11.58
N LEU A 1071 -27.24 -7.33 11.41
CA LEU A 1071 -27.71 -6.40 10.37
C LEU A 1071 -26.99 -5.03 10.39
N GLY A 1072 -26.70 -4.51 11.59
CA GLY A 1072 -26.02 -3.23 11.83
C GLY A 1072 -24.51 -3.32 12.05
N GLN A 1073 -23.89 -4.50 11.95
CA GLN A 1073 -22.46 -4.71 12.19
C GLN A 1073 -21.60 -3.78 11.33
N SER A 1074 -20.57 -3.18 11.93
CA SER A 1074 -19.70 -2.23 11.22
C SER A 1074 -19.00 -2.90 10.04
N ALA A 1075 -18.99 -2.25 8.87
CA ALA A 1075 -18.18 -2.69 7.74
C ALA A 1075 -16.67 -2.73 8.07
N THR A 1076 -16.21 -1.99 9.08
CA THR A 1076 -14.83 -2.02 9.59
C THR A 1076 -14.52 -3.23 10.47
N THR A 1077 -15.53 -4.04 10.81
CA THR A 1077 -15.43 -5.26 11.63
C THR A 1077 -15.94 -6.49 10.86
N LEU A 1078 -15.85 -6.46 9.53
CA LEU A 1078 -16.08 -7.61 8.64
C LEU A 1078 -14.74 -8.02 8.02
N SER A 1079 -14.51 -9.31 7.85
CA SER A 1079 -13.36 -9.82 7.10
C SER A 1079 -13.52 -9.57 5.59
N GLY A 1080 -12.44 -9.74 4.81
CA GLY A 1080 -12.48 -9.64 3.35
C GLY A 1080 -13.50 -10.60 2.72
N GLY A 1081 -13.47 -11.87 3.13
CA GLY A 1081 -14.42 -12.89 2.68
C GLY A 1081 -15.86 -12.65 3.14
N GLU A 1082 -16.09 -12.03 4.31
CA GLU A 1082 -17.45 -11.61 4.73
C GLU A 1082 -17.96 -10.43 3.88
N ALA A 1083 -17.11 -9.41 3.67
CA ALA A 1083 -17.41 -8.27 2.80
C ALA A 1083 -17.74 -8.73 1.37
N GLN A 1084 -16.97 -9.68 0.84
CA GLN A 1084 -17.18 -10.32 -0.47
C GLN A 1084 -18.51 -11.08 -0.54
N ARG A 1085 -18.82 -11.90 0.48
CA ARG A 1085 -20.11 -12.62 0.56
C ARG A 1085 -21.32 -11.68 0.68
N VAL A 1086 -21.19 -10.53 1.35
CA VAL A 1086 -22.23 -9.47 1.36
C VAL A 1086 -22.44 -8.87 -0.04
N LYS A 1087 -21.38 -8.70 -0.85
CA LYS A 1087 -21.49 -8.28 -2.26
C LYS A 1087 -22.19 -9.35 -3.11
N LEU A 1088 -21.78 -10.62 -2.99
CA LEU A 1088 -22.40 -11.76 -3.68
C LEU A 1088 -23.92 -11.85 -3.39
N SER A 1089 -24.31 -11.75 -2.11
CA SER A 1089 -25.71 -11.74 -1.68
C SER A 1089 -26.54 -10.63 -2.32
N ARG A 1090 -25.98 -9.41 -2.41
CA ARG A 1090 -26.64 -8.27 -3.04
C ARG A 1090 -26.96 -8.54 -4.51
N GLU A 1091 -26.08 -9.23 -5.23
CA GLU A 1091 -26.27 -9.56 -6.65
C GLU A 1091 -27.23 -10.75 -6.84
N LEU A 1092 -27.16 -11.77 -5.98
CA LEU A 1092 -28.15 -12.86 -5.89
C LEU A 1092 -29.57 -12.36 -5.62
N SER A 1093 -29.73 -11.22 -4.93
CA SER A 1093 -31.04 -10.62 -4.65
C SER A 1093 -31.69 -9.91 -5.85
N LYS A 1094 -30.98 -9.78 -6.99
CA LYS A 1094 -31.49 -9.19 -8.23
C LYS A 1094 -32.18 -10.25 -9.10
N ARG A 1095 -32.89 -9.78 -10.14
CA ARG A 1095 -33.35 -10.69 -11.21
C ARG A 1095 -32.15 -11.09 -12.06
N ASP A 1096 -32.06 -12.38 -12.33
CA ASP A 1096 -31.06 -12.97 -13.22
C ASP A 1096 -31.45 -12.76 -14.70
N THR A 1097 -30.47 -12.76 -15.60
CA THR A 1097 -30.67 -12.78 -17.07
C THR A 1097 -30.06 -13.99 -17.74
N GLY A 1098 -29.29 -14.82 -17.01
CA GLY A 1098 -28.57 -15.96 -17.58
C GLY A 1098 -27.41 -15.58 -18.52
N LYS A 1099 -26.97 -14.32 -18.48
CA LYS A 1099 -25.89 -13.77 -19.33
C LYS A 1099 -24.98 -12.79 -18.57
N THR A 1100 -24.88 -12.95 -17.26
CA THR A 1100 -23.91 -12.21 -16.44
C THR A 1100 -22.53 -12.85 -16.56
N LEU A 1101 -21.49 -12.03 -16.58
CA LEU A 1101 -20.14 -12.46 -16.20
C LEU A 1101 -19.91 -12.09 -14.74
N TYR A 1102 -19.79 -13.08 -13.87
CA TYR A 1102 -19.34 -12.90 -12.49
C TYR A 1102 -17.83 -13.15 -12.41
N ILE A 1103 -17.11 -12.28 -11.71
CA ILE A 1103 -15.69 -12.40 -11.39
C ILE A 1103 -15.55 -12.42 -9.87
N LEU A 1104 -14.83 -13.41 -9.33
CA LEU A 1104 -14.56 -13.56 -7.90
C LEU A 1104 -13.06 -13.81 -7.68
N ASP A 1105 -12.48 -13.12 -6.70
CA ASP A 1105 -11.05 -13.24 -6.35
C ASP A 1105 -10.90 -13.95 -4.99
N GLU A 1106 -10.32 -15.16 -5.00
CA GLU A 1106 -10.07 -16.05 -3.86
C GLU A 1106 -11.24 -16.17 -2.85
N PRO A 1107 -12.48 -16.49 -3.31
CA PRO A 1107 -13.68 -16.47 -2.46
C PRO A 1107 -13.74 -17.55 -1.38
N THR A 1108 -12.77 -18.48 -1.31
CA THR A 1108 -12.62 -19.40 -0.15
C THR A 1108 -11.91 -18.79 1.06
N THR A 1109 -11.39 -17.56 0.94
CA THR A 1109 -10.76 -16.83 2.05
C THR A 1109 -11.69 -16.72 3.27
N GLY A 1110 -11.26 -17.16 4.45
CA GLY A 1110 -12.05 -17.16 5.68
C GLY A 1110 -13.09 -18.29 5.81
N LEU A 1111 -13.02 -19.33 4.97
CA LEU A 1111 -14.01 -20.41 4.90
C LEU A 1111 -13.44 -21.77 5.36
N HIS A 1112 -14.17 -22.42 6.26
CA HIS A 1112 -13.97 -23.83 6.59
C HIS A 1112 -14.58 -24.73 5.48
N PHE A 1113 -14.16 -25.99 5.36
CA PHE A 1113 -14.62 -26.93 4.31
C PHE A 1113 -16.15 -26.97 4.10
N ALA A 1114 -16.94 -26.89 5.19
CA ALA A 1114 -18.39 -26.88 5.12
C ALA A 1114 -18.99 -25.56 4.60
N ASP A 1115 -18.28 -24.45 4.75
CA ASP A 1115 -18.67 -23.13 4.21
C ASP A 1115 -18.27 -23.03 2.72
N ILE A 1116 -17.16 -23.66 2.33
CA ILE A 1116 -16.75 -23.83 0.92
C ILE A 1116 -17.82 -24.62 0.14
N GLN A 1117 -18.40 -25.68 0.71
CA GLN A 1117 -19.50 -26.42 0.08
C GLN A 1117 -20.73 -25.51 -0.16
N GLN A 1118 -21.15 -24.73 0.85
CA GLN A 1118 -22.28 -23.78 0.72
C GLN A 1118 -22.01 -22.72 -0.37
N LEU A 1119 -20.80 -22.17 -0.41
CA LEU A 1119 -20.38 -21.25 -1.46
C LEU A 1119 -20.43 -21.92 -2.85
N LEU A 1120 -19.91 -23.14 -2.99
CA LEU A 1120 -19.92 -23.87 -4.25
C LEU A 1120 -21.35 -24.16 -4.74
N ASP A 1121 -22.28 -24.50 -3.86
CA ASP A 1121 -23.69 -24.68 -4.22
C ASP A 1121 -24.31 -23.38 -4.77
N VAL A 1122 -23.93 -22.22 -4.22
CA VAL A 1122 -24.32 -20.89 -4.73
C VAL A 1122 -23.67 -20.57 -6.08
N LEU A 1123 -22.39 -20.87 -6.28
CA LEU A 1123 -21.69 -20.62 -7.54
C LEU A 1123 -22.17 -21.54 -8.67
N HIS A 1124 -22.45 -22.81 -8.37
CA HIS A 1124 -23.11 -23.75 -9.28
C HIS A 1124 -24.51 -23.26 -9.65
N ARG A 1125 -25.33 -22.80 -8.68
CA ARG A 1125 -26.65 -22.21 -8.95
C ARG A 1125 -26.57 -21.00 -9.90
N LEU A 1126 -25.57 -20.13 -9.75
CA LEU A 1126 -25.35 -19.01 -10.68
C LEU A 1126 -25.00 -19.47 -12.10
N ARG A 1127 -24.11 -20.46 -12.24
CA ARG A 1127 -23.78 -21.09 -13.53
C ARG A 1127 -25.00 -21.75 -14.17
N ASP A 1128 -25.77 -22.50 -13.39
CA ASP A 1128 -26.87 -23.35 -13.90
C ASP A 1128 -28.07 -22.53 -14.40
N HIS A 1129 -28.17 -21.24 -14.01
CA HIS A 1129 -29.04 -20.25 -14.64
C HIS A 1129 -28.55 -19.74 -16.02
N GLY A 1130 -27.36 -20.15 -16.47
CA GLY A 1130 -26.72 -19.77 -17.74
C GLY A 1130 -25.56 -18.78 -17.63
N ASN A 1131 -25.31 -18.21 -16.44
CA ASN A 1131 -24.27 -17.20 -16.28
C ASN A 1131 -22.85 -17.78 -16.40
N THR A 1132 -21.88 -16.92 -16.73
CA THR A 1132 -20.46 -17.27 -16.71
C THR A 1132 -19.88 -16.88 -15.36
N VAL A 1133 -19.22 -17.80 -14.68
CA VAL A 1133 -18.59 -17.54 -13.38
C VAL A 1133 -17.08 -17.77 -13.53
N VAL A 1134 -16.30 -16.71 -13.36
CA VAL A 1134 -14.83 -16.75 -13.39
C VAL A 1134 -14.34 -16.56 -11.97
N VAL A 1135 -13.55 -17.51 -11.48
CA VAL A 1135 -13.01 -17.50 -10.12
C VAL A 1135 -11.49 -17.57 -10.19
N ILE A 1136 -10.78 -16.69 -9.49
CA ILE A 1136 -9.35 -16.87 -9.21
C ILE A 1136 -9.25 -17.69 -7.94
N GLU A 1137 -8.63 -18.88 -8.00
CA GLU A 1137 -8.52 -19.74 -6.83
C GLU A 1137 -7.22 -20.58 -6.78
N HIS A 1138 -6.87 -20.89 -5.54
CA HIS A 1138 -5.81 -21.79 -5.11
C HIS A 1138 -6.39 -23.04 -4.40
N ASN A 1139 -7.59 -22.94 -3.83
CA ASN A 1139 -8.22 -24.03 -3.09
C ASN A 1139 -8.60 -25.21 -4.00
N LEU A 1140 -8.08 -26.40 -3.68
CA LEU A 1140 -8.21 -27.58 -4.51
C LEU A 1140 -9.63 -28.15 -4.58
N ASP A 1141 -10.51 -27.86 -3.61
CA ASP A 1141 -11.92 -28.26 -3.65
C ASP A 1141 -12.74 -27.41 -4.63
N VAL A 1142 -12.39 -26.12 -4.82
CA VAL A 1142 -12.97 -25.30 -5.90
C VAL A 1142 -12.42 -25.72 -7.26
N ILE A 1143 -11.10 -25.92 -7.35
CA ILE A 1143 -10.43 -26.33 -8.60
C ILE A 1143 -10.97 -27.69 -9.10
N LYS A 1144 -11.21 -28.67 -8.20
CA LYS A 1144 -11.75 -29.98 -8.60
C LYS A 1144 -13.25 -29.95 -8.95
N THR A 1145 -14.02 -28.94 -8.51
CA THR A 1145 -15.45 -28.81 -8.81
C THR A 1145 -15.74 -27.97 -10.07
N ALA A 1146 -14.86 -27.05 -10.46
CA ALA A 1146 -14.98 -26.23 -11.67
C ALA A 1146 -15.19 -27.05 -12.98
N ASP A 1147 -15.88 -26.47 -13.96
CA ASP A 1147 -16.10 -27.12 -15.27
C ASP A 1147 -14.88 -26.97 -16.20
N TRP A 1148 -14.17 -25.85 -16.08
CA TRP A 1148 -13.02 -25.50 -16.90
C TRP A 1148 -11.92 -24.83 -16.06
N LEU A 1149 -10.66 -25.13 -16.39
CA LEU A 1149 -9.48 -24.56 -15.75
C LEU A 1149 -8.65 -23.76 -16.75
N VAL A 1150 -8.01 -22.69 -16.25
CA VAL A 1150 -6.95 -21.94 -16.92
C VAL A 1150 -5.79 -21.77 -15.94
N ASP A 1151 -4.69 -22.47 -16.17
CA ASP A 1151 -3.53 -22.51 -15.28
C ASP A 1151 -2.42 -21.57 -15.77
N LEU A 1152 -1.91 -20.71 -14.90
CA LEU A 1152 -0.87 -19.71 -15.21
C LEU A 1152 0.45 -20.01 -14.50
N GLY A 1153 1.54 -19.92 -15.26
CA GLY A 1153 2.90 -20.14 -14.77
C GLY A 1153 3.94 -19.98 -15.88
N PRO A 1154 4.97 -20.85 -15.96
CA PRO A 1154 5.24 -21.96 -15.02
C PRO A 1154 5.54 -21.47 -13.60
N GLU A 1155 6.20 -20.31 -13.47
CA GLU A 1155 6.63 -19.75 -12.19
C GLU A 1155 5.95 -18.40 -11.87
N GLY A 1156 6.39 -17.73 -10.80
CA GLY A 1156 6.03 -16.34 -10.50
C GLY A 1156 6.90 -15.31 -11.23
N GLY A 1157 6.39 -14.08 -11.36
CA GLY A 1157 7.15 -12.91 -11.82
C GLY A 1157 7.67 -13.04 -13.25
N SER A 1158 8.94 -12.70 -13.47
CA SER A 1158 9.63 -12.75 -14.77
C SER A 1158 9.70 -14.14 -15.39
N ARG A 1159 9.59 -15.20 -14.58
CA ARG A 1159 9.58 -16.60 -15.00
C ARG A 1159 8.15 -17.14 -15.23
N GLY A 1160 7.14 -16.30 -14.99
CA GLY A 1160 5.72 -16.60 -15.14
C GLY A 1160 5.06 -15.86 -16.31
N GLY A 1161 3.76 -15.65 -16.21
CA GLY A 1161 3.00 -14.84 -17.18
C GLY A 1161 2.62 -15.56 -18.46
N GLN A 1162 2.61 -16.90 -18.48
CA GLN A 1162 2.10 -17.72 -19.58
C GLN A 1162 0.91 -18.56 -19.10
N ILE A 1163 -0.02 -18.90 -19.99
CA ILE A 1163 -1.02 -19.95 -19.74
C ILE A 1163 -0.38 -21.29 -20.11
N ILE A 1164 -0.22 -22.18 -19.13
CA ILE A 1164 0.53 -23.43 -19.27
C ILE A 1164 -0.39 -24.65 -19.45
N ALA A 1165 -1.64 -24.58 -19.01
CA ALA A 1165 -2.65 -25.62 -19.20
C ALA A 1165 -4.06 -25.01 -19.30
N THR A 1166 -4.91 -25.61 -20.12
CA THR A 1166 -6.36 -25.34 -20.15
C THR A 1166 -7.12 -26.63 -20.46
N GLY A 1167 -8.31 -26.80 -19.89
CA GLY A 1167 -9.12 -28.02 -20.05
C GLY A 1167 -10.11 -28.19 -18.92
N THR A 1168 -10.71 -29.37 -18.80
CA THR A 1168 -11.37 -29.76 -17.54
C THR A 1168 -10.32 -30.08 -16.46
N PRO A 1169 -10.68 -30.11 -15.17
CA PRO A 1169 -9.79 -30.54 -14.08
C PRO A 1169 -9.03 -31.86 -14.35
N GLU A 1170 -9.67 -32.83 -15.01
CA GLU A 1170 -9.06 -34.11 -15.40
C GLU A 1170 -7.96 -33.92 -16.44
N GLN A 1171 -8.21 -33.10 -17.46
CA GLN A 1171 -7.26 -32.85 -18.55
C GLN A 1171 -6.03 -32.11 -18.04
N VAL A 1172 -6.19 -31.16 -17.12
CA VAL A 1172 -5.06 -30.45 -16.50
C VAL A 1172 -4.27 -31.36 -15.55
N ALA A 1173 -4.92 -32.28 -14.84
CA ALA A 1173 -4.26 -33.31 -14.01
C ALA A 1173 -3.43 -34.35 -14.81
N GLU A 1174 -3.54 -34.35 -16.14
CA GLU A 1174 -2.70 -35.15 -17.06
C GLU A 1174 -1.51 -34.36 -17.63
N MET A 1175 -1.44 -33.03 -17.47
CA MET A 1175 -0.37 -32.19 -18.02
C MET A 1175 0.79 -32.01 -17.04
N GLU A 1176 1.92 -32.67 -17.29
CA GLU A 1176 3.11 -32.69 -16.40
C GLU A 1176 3.67 -31.29 -16.10
N GLN A 1177 3.51 -30.33 -17.02
CA GLN A 1177 3.93 -28.93 -16.84
C GLN A 1177 3.07 -28.13 -15.85
N SER A 1178 1.90 -28.64 -15.43
CA SER A 1178 0.97 -27.96 -14.54
C SER A 1178 1.24 -28.31 -13.08
N TYR A 1179 1.73 -27.34 -12.31
CA TYR A 1179 1.81 -27.47 -10.85
C TYR A 1179 0.44 -27.71 -10.23
N THR A 1180 -0.61 -27.05 -10.73
CA THR A 1180 -1.98 -27.29 -10.26
C THR A 1180 -2.42 -28.73 -10.56
N GLY A 1181 -2.15 -29.23 -11.77
CA GLY A 1181 -2.42 -30.61 -12.19
C GLY A 1181 -1.76 -31.66 -11.29
N HIS A 1182 -0.51 -31.42 -10.89
CA HIS A 1182 0.24 -32.30 -9.97
C HIS A 1182 -0.49 -32.51 -8.63
N TYR A 1183 -0.94 -31.45 -7.97
CA TYR A 1183 -1.65 -31.55 -6.67
C TYR A 1183 -3.12 -31.97 -6.82
N LEU A 1184 -3.74 -31.68 -7.96
CA LEU A 1184 -5.12 -32.05 -8.28
C LEU A 1184 -5.28 -33.55 -8.58
N LYS A 1185 -4.28 -34.21 -9.19
CA LYS A 1185 -4.33 -35.62 -9.61
C LYS A 1185 -4.52 -36.63 -8.46
N PRO A 1186 -3.84 -36.52 -7.31
CA PRO A 1186 -4.12 -37.36 -6.13
C PRO A 1186 -5.55 -37.19 -5.63
N LEU A 1187 -6.06 -35.95 -5.53
CA LEU A 1187 -7.41 -35.67 -5.03
C LEU A 1187 -8.50 -36.19 -5.96
N LEU A 1188 -8.37 -35.99 -7.28
CA LEU A 1188 -9.29 -36.57 -8.25
C LEU A 1188 -9.29 -38.11 -8.21
N THR A 1189 -8.19 -38.74 -7.81
CA THR A 1189 -8.09 -40.20 -7.65
C THR A 1189 -8.70 -40.65 -6.32
N ARG A 1190 -8.35 -39.99 -5.20
CA ARG A 1190 -8.87 -40.23 -3.85
C ARG A 1190 -10.39 -40.09 -3.77
N ASP A 1191 -10.93 -39.06 -4.42
CA ASP A 1191 -12.33 -38.67 -4.22
C ASP A 1191 -13.29 -39.36 -5.20
N ARG A 1192 -12.77 -39.96 -6.29
CA ARG A 1192 -13.50 -40.81 -7.25
C ARG A 1192 -13.49 -42.31 -6.91
N ALA A 1193 -12.61 -42.73 -6.01
CA ALA A 1193 -12.66 -44.03 -5.34
C ALA A 1193 -13.74 -44.03 -4.23
#